data_AF-C1N376-F1
#
_entry.id   AF-C1N376-F1
#
_cell.length_a   1.000
_cell.length_b   1.000
_cell.length_c   1.000
_cell.angle_alpha   90.00
_cell.angle_beta   90.00
_cell.angle_gamma   90.00
#
_symmetry.space_group_name_H-M   'P 1'
#
loop_
_entity.id
_entity.type
_entity.pdbx_description
1 polymer ?
#
loop_
_entity_poly.entity_id
_entity_poly.type
_entity_poly.pdbx_seq_one_letter_code
_entity_poly.pdbx_strand_id
1 'polypeptide(L)'
;MHPLYADGGGGYDTGGRLLPVLEPSHDASFAPLAHALGRDGTENAKSATAVVDGLDACGIEAARVLARSGLMSLVLVDDARVEQRDLDACSLFTTEDVVRGRSRAEALARCVNDATSNLKTPHTKVRSVAEADVAELMKQEESEGGFVDVVLSTRKDIDAQKELNRKCAECDVERPQLEGQDTYLILPRRNVDHVFACALGCFAFAFVDAGERHDMKSKRTPTSSYENDRCFKVADDRVVIPPVAMVESVVPDADERRADRGGRGCAATVCDAAAHGLSAGDRVEFTGVGGFEMRSTKRSTVTEVVNPHAFKVDLEHKYALSGVYTSGVYTSGVSALGGWVEQMPRERDVRFDALEETLKRARRIAEDIDAEVDFDFGVVQSGGHATLKFAGEVDVAHALVAELEALLTTTRPSSSSSPTPIVVDPRNPGASEAVALLRRGAKCEVLPVCKVAGAMAACEALKLITERHVPAKQWLVYDAAELMLDGGGGGADGSTDRSKPAASVGELIGAKTVDAANALRVVVAGSGDVAREIRSHGVGDVTTLEEREEGAGDVGGRWREDDVPRDADVLVTALDDLSSRRAFDDLSVRRGVAMIDPGADGCRLSCHVAIPHVTAPWSHGPRDAPDWEPPSCVLGNFPHVFAHCGKWARDRYAEIFVAPFRAARAYLDSSAAGDGFDDDVAAAVATERMKDPKAKLTELATIRDVLLADAPKTVGDCVRWAARLFKRLFEDGPNEMLRSFPVDQKTAAGAPFWSGTKRAPKPIKYGGSNFHTRHYASFVVAAARARMLAYGLKPKKEGDENAETLREMDAMRTELAKLTQAPASATDDAAGAANKKRKREDDDDDEDAAARAAFDAIAAELSSKRVQISSLREPIAAYLATSAAFAPRDPIHAGFVAAAALSRARVYSIHLGRLEEYYDVVSVAADAKPGMPGVNALLAALVAVETYKLGALKARDAAKPAPTPAPAPAFRNTYASVGANVHVSAAATALPCTTVATKTGTFRWSVWDVIDLGECGVAKGAGDALTLKRVIDAFKEKFGLEVGAVSIGPSLLYADFMNPAKTKDKLERPLVDVLTEIGKMPPAEEGGGGEGAAAVAAVQLSIGACDENDDDVEGVPDVRVLVRRSVRNSPLSLPARSFAAAAAAANPP
;
A
#
# COMPACT_ATOMS: atom_id res chain seq x y z
N MET A 1 -7.76 -16.13 -29.45
CA MET A 1 -7.05 -14.94 -28.93
C MET A 1 -7.72 -14.54 -27.62
N HIS A 2 -6.98 -13.98 -26.66
CA HIS A 2 -7.55 -13.41 -25.44
C HIS A 2 -8.66 -12.39 -25.79
N PRO A 3 -9.76 -12.25 -25.03
CA PRO A 3 -10.84 -11.30 -25.32
C PRO A 3 -10.35 -9.85 -25.51
N LEU A 4 -9.35 -9.44 -24.73
CA LEU A 4 -8.71 -8.12 -24.85
C LEU A 4 -7.83 -7.95 -26.12
N TYR A 5 -7.45 -9.06 -26.78
CA TYR A 5 -6.74 -9.06 -28.06
C TYR A 5 -7.68 -9.30 -29.26
N ALA A 6 -8.91 -9.75 -29.02
CA ALA A 6 -9.87 -10.02 -30.07
C ALA A 6 -10.39 -8.71 -30.65
N ASP A 7 -10.11 -8.47 -31.93
CA ASP A 7 -10.82 -7.48 -32.72
C ASP A 7 -12.25 -8.03 -32.88
N GLY A 8 -13.24 -7.40 -32.25
CA GLY A 8 -14.61 -7.92 -32.07
C GLY A 8 -15.18 -8.64 -33.30
N GLY A 9 -15.10 -9.97 -33.28
CA GLY A 9 -15.57 -10.85 -34.35
C GLY A 9 -17.00 -11.37 -34.12
N GLY A 10 -17.79 -10.70 -33.30
CA GLY A 10 -19.18 -11.05 -33.03
C GLY A 10 -20.01 -9.78 -32.91
N GLY A 11 -20.76 -9.46 -33.97
CA GLY A 11 -22.10 -8.83 -33.98
C GLY A 11 -22.44 -7.59 -33.14
N TYR A 12 -21.53 -7.00 -32.36
CA TYR A 12 -21.87 -5.95 -31.40
C TYR A 12 -20.92 -4.75 -31.55
N ASP A 13 -21.50 -3.67 -32.04
CA ASP A 13 -21.05 -2.28 -31.96
C ASP A 13 -19.58 -2.01 -32.35
N THR A 14 -19.36 -1.74 -33.64
CA THR A 14 -18.09 -1.36 -34.26
C THR A 14 -17.66 0.09 -34.00
N GLY A 15 -18.31 0.80 -33.07
CA GLY A 15 -17.81 2.07 -32.56
C GLY A 15 -16.66 1.83 -31.57
N GLY A 16 -15.42 1.86 -32.05
CA GLY A 16 -14.20 1.61 -31.26
C GLY A 16 -14.24 2.18 -29.84
N ARG A 17 -14.57 1.33 -28.85
CA ARG A 17 -14.64 1.72 -27.43
C ARG A 17 -13.23 1.86 -26.88
N LEU A 18 -13.02 2.86 -26.03
CA LEU A 18 -11.74 3.05 -25.34
C LEU A 18 -11.59 2.02 -24.21
N LEU A 19 -10.41 1.91 -23.62
CA LEU A 19 -10.23 1.23 -22.36
C LEU A 19 -11.14 1.91 -21.31
N PRO A 20 -11.81 1.15 -20.43
CA PRO A 20 -12.74 1.73 -19.47
C PRO A 20 -12.11 2.82 -18.60
N VAL A 21 -10.82 2.74 -18.24
CA VAL A 21 -10.07 3.82 -17.53
C VAL A 21 -10.20 5.20 -18.13
N LEU A 22 -10.34 5.27 -19.45
CA LEU A 22 -10.41 6.53 -20.18
C LEU A 22 -11.84 7.03 -20.28
N GLU A 23 -12.84 6.18 -20.01
CA GLU A 23 -14.24 6.54 -20.03
C GLU A 23 -14.64 7.25 -18.73
N PRO A 24 -15.34 8.40 -18.78
CA PRO A 24 -15.72 9.14 -17.58
C PRO A 24 -16.62 8.36 -16.60
N SER A 25 -17.25 7.29 -17.08
CA SER A 25 -18.11 6.38 -16.31
C SER A 25 -17.35 5.41 -15.41
N HIS A 26 -16.02 5.35 -15.48
CA HIS A 26 -15.19 4.44 -14.68
C HIS A 26 -14.21 5.23 -13.80
N ASP A 27 -14.03 4.79 -12.57
CA ASP A 27 -13.15 5.40 -11.58
C ASP A 27 -11.90 4.53 -11.41
N ALA A 28 -10.74 5.06 -11.82
CA ALA A 28 -9.46 4.36 -11.67
C ALA A 28 -9.07 4.14 -10.20
N SER A 29 -9.63 4.91 -9.26
CA SER A 29 -9.42 4.70 -7.82
C SER A 29 -10.02 3.39 -7.31
N PHE A 30 -10.97 2.79 -8.03
CA PHE A 30 -11.55 1.49 -7.70
C PHE A 30 -10.67 0.30 -8.14
N ALA A 31 -9.68 0.53 -9.01
CA ALA A 31 -8.84 -0.55 -9.55
C ALA A 31 -8.13 -1.39 -8.48
N PRO A 32 -7.53 -0.82 -7.41
CA PRO A 32 -6.91 -1.61 -6.34
C PRO A 32 -7.89 -2.52 -5.59
N LEU A 33 -9.14 -2.07 -5.39
CA LEU A 33 -10.17 -2.88 -4.74
C LEU A 33 -10.67 -3.97 -5.67
N ALA A 34 -10.98 -3.64 -6.93
CA ALA A 34 -11.37 -4.63 -7.93
C ALA A 34 -10.28 -5.69 -8.12
N HIS A 35 -9.00 -5.31 -8.07
CA HIS A 35 -7.88 -6.23 -8.14
C HIS A 35 -7.81 -7.16 -6.91
N ALA A 36 -8.13 -6.65 -5.72
CA ALA A 36 -8.18 -7.47 -4.50
C ALA A 36 -9.37 -8.44 -4.48
N LEU A 37 -10.54 -8.02 -4.99
CA LEU A 37 -11.76 -8.84 -5.03
C LEU A 37 -11.78 -9.81 -6.22
N GLY A 38 -11.05 -9.50 -7.28
CA GLY A 38 -11.16 -10.12 -8.59
C GLY A 38 -12.49 -9.79 -9.28
N ARG A 39 -12.61 -10.25 -10.52
CA ARG A 39 -13.78 -10.08 -11.39
C ARG A 39 -15.12 -10.45 -10.75
N ASP A 40 -15.27 -11.72 -10.41
CA ASP A 40 -16.55 -12.25 -9.95
C ASP A 40 -16.95 -11.61 -8.61
N GLY A 41 -15.97 -11.41 -7.71
CA GLY A 41 -16.19 -10.71 -6.45
C GLY A 41 -16.61 -9.25 -6.66
N THR A 42 -16.00 -8.56 -7.63
CA THR A 42 -16.37 -7.18 -7.98
C THR A 42 -17.79 -7.08 -8.52
N GLU A 43 -18.20 -7.98 -9.41
CA GLU A 43 -19.57 -7.99 -9.97
C GLU A 43 -20.62 -8.39 -8.92
N ASN A 44 -20.27 -9.33 -8.04
CA ASN A 44 -21.10 -9.67 -6.88
C ASN A 44 -21.30 -8.45 -5.97
N ALA A 45 -20.22 -7.72 -5.64
CA ALA A 45 -20.32 -6.50 -4.83
C ALA A 45 -21.23 -5.45 -5.49
N LYS A 46 -21.05 -5.15 -6.79
CA LYS A 46 -21.84 -4.14 -7.51
C LYS A 46 -23.34 -4.40 -7.56
N SER A 47 -23.77 -5.63 -7.30
CA SER A 47 -25.17 -6.04 -7.28
C SER A 47 -25.69 -6.35 -5.87
N ALA A 48 -24.85 -6.22 -4.84
CA ALA A 48 -25.17 -6.62 -3.49
C ALA A 48 -25.70 -5.47 -2.62
N THR A 49 -26.64 -5.81 -1.75
CA THR A 49 -27.11 -4.91 -0.68
C THR A 49 -26.69 -5.46 0.67
N ALA A 50 -26.07 -4.61 1.49
CA ALA A 50 -25.76 -4.92 2.89
C ALA A 50 -26.66 -4.11 3.83
N VAL A 51 -27.01 -4.69 4.97
CA VAL A 51 -27.69 -4.00 6.08
C VAL A 51 -26.75 -3.95 7.27
N VAL A 52 -26.61 -2.78 7.89
CA VAL A 52 -25.95 -2.61 9.19
C VAL A 52 -27.01 -2.25 10.23
N ASP A 53 -27.24 -3.18 11.17
CA ASP A 53 -28.21 -3.05 12.25
C ASP A 53 -27.54 -2.67 13.58
N GLY A 54 -27.81 -1.45 14.03
CA GLY A 54 -27.09 -0.81 15.13
C GLY A 54 -25.85 -0.05 14.64
N LEU A 55 -25.75 1.22 15.03
CA LEU A 55 -24.63 2.11 14.77
C LEU A 55 -24.01 2.58 16.10
N ASP A 56 -23.61 1.62 16.93
CA ASP A 56 -22.62 1.90 17.97
C ASP A 56 -21.24 2.15 17.33
N ALA A 57 -20.19 2.34 18.13
CA ALA A 57 -18.85 2.57 17.59
C ALA A 57 -18.35 1.44 16.65
N CYS A 58 -18.81 0.18 16.85
CA CYS A 58 -18.50 -0.94 15.96
C CYS A 58 -19.29 -0.82 14.65
N GLY A 59 -20.59 -0.54 14.75
CA GLY A 59 -21.50 -0.45 13.60
C GLY A 59 -21.17 0.74 12.68
N ILE A 60 -20.78 1.88 13.25
CA ILE A 60 -20.32 3.04 12.49
C ILE A 60 -19.07 2.69 11.66
N GLU A 61 -18.09 2.02 12.27
CA GLU A 61 -16.87 1.64 11.55
C GLU A 61 -17.17 0.62 10.45
N ALA A 62 -18.01 -0.38 10.74
CA ALA A 62 -18.45 -1.37 9.75
C ALA A 62 -19.17 -0.71 8.56
N ALA A 63 -20.09 0.22 8.82
CA ALA A 63 -20.79 0.98 7.79
C ALA A 63 -19.85 1.82 6.92
N ARG A 64 -18.87 2.51 7.52
CA ARG A 64 -17.85 3.29 6.80
C ARG A 64 -16.99 2.42 5.88
N VAL A 65 -16.65 1.21 6.32
CA VAL A 65 -15.93 0.25 5.49
C VAL A 65 -16.80 -0.23 4.33
N LEU A 66 -18.00 -0.73 4.61
CA LEU A 66 -18.90 -1.29 3.58
C LEU A 66 -19.32 -0.26 2.53
N ALA A 67 -19.51 1.01 2.92
CA ALA A 67 -19.81 2.09 1.98
C ALA A 67 -18.71 2.33 0.94
N ARG A 68 -17.47 1.92 1.23
CA ARG A 68 -16.31 2.05 0.34
C ARG A 68 -15.94 0.75 -0.37
N SER A 69 -16.72 -0.32 -0.16
CA SER A 69 -16.47 -1.66 -0.70
C SER A 69 -17.09 -1.91 -2.08
N GLY A 70 -17.70 -0.90 -2.71
CA GLY A 70 -18.26 -1.02 -4.05
C GLY A 70 -19.58 -1.80 -4.10
N LEU A 71 -20.36 -1.78 -3.02
CA LEU A 71 -21.68 -2.39 -2.95
C LEU A 71 -22.69 -1.59 -3.78
N MET A 72 -23.81 -2.21 -4.20
CA MET A 72 -24.93 -1.48 -4.81
C MET A 72 -25.58 -0.52 -3.82
N SER A 73 -25.89 -1.02 -2.62
CA SER A 73 -26.69 -0.33 -1.62
C SER A 73 -26.25 -0.72 -0.21
N LEU A 74 -26.27 0.24 0.71
CA LEU A 74 -26.02 0.01 2.13
C LEU A 74 -27.17 0.62 2.92
N VAL A 75 -27.80 -0.21 3.75
CA VAL A 75 -28.94 0.19 4.58
C VAL A 75 -28.47 0.31 6.01
N LEU A 76 -28.68 1.47 6.61
CA LEU A 76 -28.31 1.74 8.00
C LEU A 76 -29.58 1.74 8.86
N VAL A 77 -29.63 0.89 9.87
CA VAL A 77 -30.77 0.75 10.79
C VAL A 77 -30.35 1.17 12.19
N ASP A 78 -30.64 2.42 12.55
CA ASP A 78 -30.45 2.96 13.90
C ASP A 78 -31.27 4.26 14.09
N ASP A 79 -32.09 4.31 15.13
CA ASP A 79 -32.92 5.44 15.53
C ASP A 79 -32.35 6.25 16.71
N ALA A 80 -31.29 5.76 17.35
CA ALA A 80 -30.61 6.46 18.42
C ALA A 80 -30.08 7.81 17.92
N ARG A 81 -30.17 8.83 18.77
CA ARG A 81 -29.71 10.18 18.43
C ARG A 81 -28.20 10.26 18.50
N VAL A 82 -27.61 11.11 17.66
CA VAL A 82 -26.19 11.44 17.76
C VAL A 82 -25.93 12.16 19.07
N GLU A 83 -25.02 11.61 19.88
CA GLU A 83 -24.58 12.15 21.16
C GLU A 83 -23.12 12.60 21.09
N GLN A 84 -22.66 13.34 22.11
CA GLN A 84 -21.27 13.82 22.16
C GLN A 84 -20.25 12.67 22.04
N ARG A 85 -20.52 11.52 22.67
CA ARG A 85 -19.65 10.32 22.58
C ARG A 85 -19.52 9.76 21.15
N ASP A 86 -20.52 10.03 20.29
CA ASP A 86 -20.51 9.54 18.92
C ASP A 86 -19.59 10.40 18.04
N LEU A 87 -19.40 11.68 18.39
CA LEU A 87 -18.42 12.57 17.74
C LEU A 87 -16.98 12.07 17.95
N ASP A 88 -16.70 11.50 19.13
CA ASP A 88 -15.40 10.90 19.44
C ASP A 88 -15.20 9.58 18.66
N ALA A 89 -16.27 8.82 18.44
CA ALA A 89 -16.24 7.57 17.68
C ALA A 89 -16.07 7.80 16.18
N CYS A 90 -16.68 8.87 15.64
CA CYS A 90 -16.79 9.11 14.21
C CYS A 90 -16.58 10.59 13.85
N SER A 91 -15.47 10.87 13.18
CA SER A 91 -15.11 12.21 12.68
C SER A 91 -16.05 12.77 11.60
N LEU A 92 -16.94 11.94 11.04
CA LEU A 92 -17.95 12.39 10.07
C LEU A 92 -19.14 13.09 10.75
N PHE A 93 -19.42 12.77 12.01
CA PHE A 93 -20.49 13.44 12.73
C PHE A 93 -20.07 14.86 13.12
N THR A 94 -21.05 15.75 13.14
CA THR A 94 -20.84 17.16 13.46
C THR A 94 -21.59 17.55 14.73
N THR A 95 -21.14 18.61 15.40
CA THR A 95 -21.89 19.21 16.51
C THR A 95 -23.30 19.65 16.07
N GLU A 96 -23.49 19.94 14.79
CA GLU A 96 -24.82 20.22 14.23
C GLU A 96 -25.74 19.00 14.28
N ASP A 97 -25.24 17.79 14.05
CA ASP A 97 -26.05 16.57 14.11
C ASP A 97 -26.62 16.34 15.52
N VAL A 98 -25.81 16.63 16.55
CA VAL A 98 -26.24 16.60 17.96
C VAL A 98 -27.30 17.67 18.22
N VAL A 99 -27.05 18.93 17.80
CA VAL A 99 -27.97 20.06 18.05
C VAL A 99 -29.31 19.88 17.33
N ARG A 100 -29.29 19.37 16.10
CA ARG A 100 -30.51 19.05 15.33
C ARG A 100 -31.18 17.76 15.79
N GLY A 101 -30.52 16.98 16.66
CA GLY A 101 -31.04 15.73 17.22
C GLY A 101 -31.31 14.67 16.16
N ARG A 102 -30.50 14.63 15.09
CA ARG A 102 -30.62 13.63 14.01
C ARG A 102 -30.34 12.23 14.56
N SER A 103 -30.92 11.20 13.94
CA SER A 103 -30.52 9.83 14.26
C SER A 103 -29.12 9.54 13.72
N ARG A 104 -28.42 8.57 14.32
CA ARG A 104 -27.10 8.11 13.88
C ARG A 104 -27.14 7.63 12.43
N ALA A 105 -28.19 6.90 12.03
CA ALA A 105 -28.33 6.42 10.66
C ALA A 105 -28.52 7.57 9.67
N GLU A 106 -29.38 8.54 9.97
CA GLU A 106 -29.62 9.71 9.11
C GLU A 106 -28.34 10.55 8.96
N ALA A 107 -27.67 10.84 10.08
CA ALA A 107 -26.43 11.62 10.08
C ALA A 107 -25.33 10.91 9.28
N LEU A 108 -25.13 9.60 9.51
CA LEU A 108 -24.05 8.85 8.86
C LEU A 108 -24.32 8.67 7.36
N ALA A 109 -25.56 8.33 6.98
CA ALA A 109 -25.94 8.21 5.58
C ALA A 109 -25.70 9.52 4.81
N ARG A 110 -26.07 10.67 5.40
CA ARG A 110 -25.81 11.98 4.79
C ARG A 110 -24.32 12.22 4.62
N CYS A 111 -23.54 12.08 5.69
CA CYS A 111 -22.10 12.41 5.66
C CYS A 111 -21.32 11.50 4.71
N VAL A 112 -21.66 10.20 4.66
CA VAL A 112 -21.03 9.26 3.72
C VAL A 112 -21.43 9.61 2.29
N ASN A 113 -22.72 9.82 2.00
CA ASN A 113 -23.17 10.20 0.66
C ASN A 113 -22.53 11.51 0.19
N ASP A 114 -22.45 12.52 1.04
CA ASP A 114 -21.81 13.82 0.74
C ASP A 114 -20.33 13.63 0.42
N ALA A 115 -19.60 12.85 1.24
CA ALA A 115 -18.19 12.52 1.00
C ALA A 115 -17.97 11.76 -0.31
N THR A 116 -18.94 10.94 -0.73
CA THR A 116 -18.86 10.13 -1.95
C THR A 116 -19.42 10.81 -3.21
N SER A 117 -20.16 11.91 -3.06
CA SER A 117 -20.90 12.58 -4.14
C SER A 117 -20.03 13.09 -5.31
N ASN A 118 -18.71 13.26 -5.09
CA ASN A 118 -17.75 13.77 -6.08
C ASN A 118 -16.98 12.67 -6.85
N LEU A 119 -17.24 11.39 -6.56
CA LEU A 119 -16.51 10.24 -7.14
C LEU A 119 -17.36 9.58 -8.26
N LYS A 120 -16.73 9.06 -9.32
CA LYS A 120 -17.36 8.94 -10.67
C LYS A 120 -18.07 7.61 -11.01
N THR A 121 -17.92 6.54 -10.23
CA THR A 121 -18.62 5.23 -10.36
C THR A 121 -19.64 5.01 -9.25
N PRO A 122 -20.59 4.04 -9.31
CA PRO A 122 -21.68 4.01 -8.33
C PRO A 122 -21.11 3.75 -6.94
N HIS A 123 -21.09 4.80 -6.13
CA HIS A 123 -20.92 4.67 -4.69
C HIS A 123 -22.09 3.89 -4.18
N THR A 124 -21.78 3.02 -3.24
CA THR A 124 -22.78 2.32 -2.45
C THR A 124 -23.83 3.33 -2.00
N LYS A 125 -25.05 3.18 -2.50
CA LYS A 125 -26.12 4.11 -2.14
C LYS A 125 -26.45 3.88 -0.68
N VAL A 126 -26.01 4.79 0.18
CA VAL A 126 -26.26 4.68 1.62
C VAL A 126 -27.61 5.28 1.92
N ARG A 127 -28.49 4.51 2.57
CA ARG A 127 -29.80 4.99 3.02
C ARG A 127 -30.03 4.63 4.47
N SER A 128 -30.68 5.53 5.18
CA SER A 128 -31.07 5.33 6.57
C SER A 128 -32.51 4.84 6.65
N VAL A 129 -32.77 3.90 7.55
CA VAL A 129 -34.10 3.42 7.92
C VAL A 129 -34.26 3.63 9.43
N ALA A 130 -35.35 4.28 9.83
CA ALA A 130 -35.73 4.39 11.25
C ALA A 130 -36.19 3.01 11.76
N GLU A 131 -36.07 2.75 13.06
CA GLU A 131 -36.34 1.45 13.72
C GLU A 131 -37.29 0.53 12.94
N ALA A 132 -36.74 -0.55 12.39
CA ALA A 132 -37.46 -1.55 11.62
C ALA A 132 -37.12 -2.94 12.15
N ASP A 133 -38.10 -3.86 12.18
CA ASP A 133 -37.78 -5.28 12.26
C ASP A 133 -36.98 -5.62 11.00
N VAL A 134 -35.70 -5.92 11.18
CA VAL A 134 -34.77 -6.16 10.06
C VAL A 134 -35.30 -7.26 9.14
N ALA A 135 -36.07 -8.21 9.65
CA ALA A 135 -36.70 -9.23 8.81
C ALA A 135 -37.90 -8.73 8.00
N GLU A 136 -38.62 -7.71 8.45
CA GLU A 136 -39.61 -7.02 7.63
C GLU A 136 -38.94 -6.19 6.54
N LEU A 137 -37.81 -5.55 6.87
CA LEU A 137 -36.99 -4.82 5.90
C LEU A 137 -36.47 -5.75 4.79
N MET A 138 -35.96 -6.94 5.13
CA MET A 138 -35.53 -7.94 4.13
C MET A 138 -36.67 -8.28 3.15
N LYS A 139 -37.88 -8.52 3.68
CA LYS A 139 -39.08 -8.82 2.87
C LYS A 139 -39.53 -7.62 2.04
N GLN A 140 -39.40 -6.42 2.58
CA GLN A 140 -39.74 -5.19 1.85
C GLN A 140 -38.81 -5.01 0.65
N GLU A 141 -37.49 -5.16 0.84
CA GLU A 141 -36.52 -5.07 -0.26
C GLU A 141 -36.86 -6.08 -1.36
N GLU A 142 -37.16 -7.32 -0.97
CA GLU A 142 -37.60 -8.37 -1.89
C GLU A 142 -38.85 -7.95 -2.67
N SER A 143 -39.86 -7.39 -1.99
CA SER A 143 -41.10 -6.94 -2.63
C SER A 143 -40.90 -5.77 -3.61
N GLU A 144 -39.85 -4.97 -3.40
CA GLU A 144 -39.46 -3.84 -4.27
C GLU A 144 -38.52 -4.29 -5.40
N GLY A 145 -38.19 -5.59 -5.50
CA GLY A 145 -37.31 -6.17 -6.51
C GLY A 145 -35.82 -6.03 -6.20
N GLY A 146 -35.47 -5.60 -4.99
CA GLY A 146 -34.13 -5.64 -4.43
C GLY A 146 -33.92 -6.88 -3.55
N PHE A 147 -32.69 -7.11 -3.08
CA PHE A 147 -32.36 -8.25 -2.23
C PHE A 147 -31.26 -7.88 -1.24
N VAL A 148 -31.34 -8.38 -0.02
CA VAL A 148 -30.30 -8.22 1.02
C VAL A 148 -29.39 -9.44 0.99
N ASP A 149 -28.10 -9.23 0.76
CA ASP A 149 -27.11 -10.32 0.70
C ASP A 149 -26.56 -10.64 2.10
N VAL A 150 -26.33 -9.61 2.91
CA VAL A 150 -25.76 -9.76 4.26
C VAL A 150 -26.35 -8.76 5.25
N VAL A 151 -26.54 -9.21 6.49
CA VAL A 151 -26.90 -8.39 7.64
C VAL A 151 -25.78 -8.43 8.65
N LEU A 152 -25.22 -7.26 8.96
CA LEU A 152 -24.22 -7.06 9.99
C LEU A 152 -24.89 -6.37 11.18
N SER A 153 -25.05 -7.07 12.31
CA SER A 153 -25.63 -6.49 13.53
C SER A 153 -24.57 -6.19 14.58
N THR A 154 -24.76 -5.09 15.30
CA THR A 154 -23.91 -4.67 16.43
C THR A 154 -24.67 -4.46 17.73
N ARG A 155 -25.98 -4.76 17.75
CA ARG A 155 -26.81 -4.60 18.95
C ARG A 155 -26.34 -5.55 20.07
N LYS A 156 -26.10 -4.98 21.25
CA LYS A 156 -25.63 -5.68 22.46
C LYS A 156 -26.77 -6.39 23.22
N ASP A 157 -27.51 -7.24 22.52
CA ASP A 157 -28.56 -8.11 23.08
C ASP A 157 -28.46 -9.48 22.42
N ILE A 158 -27.90 -10.46 23.13
CA ILE A 158 -27.58 -11.76 22.53
C ILE A 158 -28.82 -12.57 22.13
N ASP A 159 -29.96 -12.37 22.81
CA ASP A 159 -31.19 -13.09 22.49
C ASP A 159 -31.83 -12.51 21.22
N ALA A 160 -31.77 -11.19 21.04
CA ALA A 160 -32.12 -10.55 19.77
C ALA A 160 -31.20 -11.00 18.62
N GLN A 161 -29.90 -11.21 18.88
CA GLN A 161 -28.96 -11.73 17.88
C GLN A 161 -29.28 -13.17 17.47
N LYS A 162 -29.64 -14.04 18.43
CA LYS A 162 -30.10 -15.41 18.14
C LYS A 162 -31.36 -15.41 17.28
N GLU A 163 -32.32 -14.54 17.59
CA GLU A 163 -33.53 -14.36 16.80
C GLU A 163 -33.20 -13.91 15.37
N LEU A 164 -32.38 -12.87 15.23
CA LEU A 164 -32.00 -12.32 13.93
C LEU A 164 -31.26 -13.36 13.08
N ASN A 165 -30.31 -14.09 13.66
CA ASN A 165 -29.58 -15.16 12.98
C ASN A 165 -30.54 -16.23 12.42
N ARG A 166 -31.54 -16.65 13.22
CA ARG A 166 -32.55 -17.60 12.76
C ARG A 166 -33.41 -17.03 11.64
N LYS A 167 -33.86 -15.77 11.76
CA LYS A 167 -34.65 -15.11 10.71
C LYS A 167 -33.86 -14.94 9.40
N CYS A 168 -32.56 -14.66 9.46
CA CYS A 168 -31.69 -14.61 8.28
C CYS A 168 -31.62 -15.97 7.57
N ALA A 169 -31.50 -17.05 8.35
CA ALA A 169 -31.46 -18.43 7.84
C ALA A 169 -32.81 -18.93 7.32
N GLU A 170 -33.94 -18.37 7.76
CA GLU A 170 -35.29 -18.68 7.27
C GLU A 170 -35.71 -17.83 6.06
N CYS A 171 -34.98 -16.75 5.74
CA CYS A 171 -35.30 -15.84 4.66
C CYS A 171 -34.84 -16.40 3.31
N ASP A 172 -35.74 -17.11 2.63
CA ASP A 172 -35.55 -17.66 1.30
C ASP A 172 -35.69 -16.59 0.20
N VAL A 173 -34.58 -16.19 -0.44
CA VAL A 173 -34.59 -15.14 -1.48
C VAL A 173 -34.37 -15.70 -2.88
N GLU A 174 -35.30 -15.52 -3.82
CA GLU A 174 -35.18 -15.97 -5.23
C GLU A 174 -34.42 -14.95 -6.11
N ARG A 175 -33.27 -15.34 -6.71
CA ARG A 175 -32.39 -14.42 -7.45
C ARG A 175 -32.41 -14.66 -8.96
N PRO A 176 -32.71 -13.67 -9.82
CA PRO A 176 -32.50 -13.79 -11.26
C PRO A 176 -31.03 -13.53 -11.63
N GLN A 177 -30.39 -14.47 -12.34
CA GLN A 177 -29.06 -14.32 -12.92
C GLN A 177 -29.18 -13.92 -14.40
N LEU A 178 -28.39 -12.93 -14.83
CA LEU A 178 -28.23 -12.56 -16.24
C LEU A 178 -27.23 -13.52 -16.90
N GLU A 179 -27.71 -14.52 -17.64
CA GLU A 179 -26.90 -15.14 -18.69
C GLU A 179 -27.02 -14.28 -19.95
N GLY A 180 -25.90 -14.10 -20.66
CA GLY A 180 -25.73 -13.10 -21.71
C GLY A 180 -26.93 -12.92 -22.65
N GLN A 181 -27.21 -11.64 -22.95
CA GLN A 181 -28.23 -11.11 -23.87
C GLN A 181 -29.47 -12.01 -24.07
N ASP A 182 -30.48 -11.75 -23.24
CA ASP A 182 -31.90 -12.12 -23.40
C ASP A 182 -32.43 -13.38 -22.68
N THR A 183 -31.72 -13.94 -21.69
CA THR A 183 -32.31 -14.97 -20.80
C THR A 183 -31.93 -14.80 -19.31
N TYR A 184 -32.93 -14.55 -18.45
CA TYR A 184 -32.77 -14.62 -17.00
C TYR A 184 -32.86 -16.08 -16.55
N LEU A 185 -31.80 -16.60 -15.93
CA LEU A 185 -31.88 -17.86 -15.20
C LEU A 185 -32.29 -17.53 -13.76
N ILE A 186 -33.51 -17.87 -13.33
CA ILE A 186 -33.88 -17.74 -11.92
C ILE A 186 -33.10 -18.82 -11.15
N LEU A 187 -32.14 -18.40 -10.33
CA LEU A 187 -31.44 -19.28 -9.40
C LEU A 187 -32.37 -19.64 -8.23
N PRO A 188 -32.25 -20.85 -7.67
CA PRO A 188 -32.98 -21.23 -6.47
C PRO A 188 -32.57 -20.37 -5.27
N ARG A 189 -33.44 -20.36 -4.26
CA ARG A 189 -33.41 -19.54 -3.05
C ARG A 189 -32.03 -19.49 -2.38
N ARG A 190 -31.56 -18.29 -2.05
CA ARG A 190 -30.36 -18.01 -1.23
C ARG A 190 -30.83 -17.43 0.12
N ASN A 191 -30.27 -17.93 1.22
CA ASN A 191 -30.47 -17.35 2.55
C ASN A 191 -29.70 -16.03 2.70
N VAL A 192 -30.12 -15.19 3.65
CA VAL A 192 -29.40 -13.96 3.98
C VAL A 192 -28.23 -14.30 4.90
N ASP A 193 -27.02 -13.86 4.54
CA ASP A 193 -25.82 -14.10 5.34
C ASP A 193 -25.85 -13.21 6.62
N HIS A 194 -25.37 -13.70 7.77
CA HIS A 194 -25.40 -12.98 9.05
C HIS A 194 -24.00 -12.81 9.65
N VAL A 195 -23.67 -11.57 10.04
CA VAL A 195 -22.46 -11.23 10.77
C VAL A 195 -22.84 -10.48 12.04
N PHE A 196 -22.31 -10.89 13.19
CA PHE A 196 -22.50 -10.17 14.45
C PHE A 196 -21.16 -9.64 14.95
N ALA A 197 -21.13 -8.40 15.45
CA ALA A 197 -19.91 -7.82 16.00
C ALA A 197 -20.18 -6.99 17.25
N CYS A 198 -19.29 -7.07 18.24
CA CYS A 198 -19.36 -6.19 19.40
C CYS A 198 -18.00 -6.04 20.07
N ALA A 199 -17.88 -5.03 20.93
CA ALA A 199 -16.74 -4.86 21.81
C ALA A 199 -17.18 -4.56 23.24
N LEU A 200 -16.48 -5.17 24.21
CA LEU A 200 -16.66 -5.00 25.65
C LEU A 200 -15.30 -4.70 26.28
N GLY A 201 -15.09 -3.47 26.74
CA GLY A 201 -13.82 -3.01 27.26
C GLY A 201 -12.71 -3.14 26.22
N CYS A 202 -11.68 -3.93 26.55
CA CYS A 202 -10.53 -4.17 25.68
C CYS A 202 -10.65 -5.45 24.85
N PHE A 203 -11.85 -6.03 24.72
CA PHE A 203 -12.11 -7.23 23.93
C PHE A 203 -13.08 -6.92 22.78
N ALA A 204 -12.77 -7.44 21.60
CA ALA A 204 -13.56 -7.34 20.38
C ALA A 204 -13.95 -8.75 19.91
N PHE A 205 -15.18 -8.88 19.44
CA PHE A 205 -15.77 -10.12 18.97
C PHE A 205 -16.44 -9.91 17.62
N ALA A 206 -16.28 -10.87 16.71
CA ALA A 206 -17.09 -10.99 15.51
C ALA A 206 -17.50 -12.46 15.29
N PHE A 207 -18.70 -12.67 14.78
CA PHE A 207 -19.28 -13.97 14.46
C PHE A 207 -19.75 -13.97 13.02
N VAL A 208 -19.55 -15.09 12.33
CA VAL A 208 -19.87 -15.26 10.91
C VAL A 208 -20.75 -16.50 10.71
N ASP A 209 -21.87 -16.31 10.02
CA ASP A 209 -22.75 -17.38 9.57
C ASP A 209 -23.26 -17.10 8.16
N ALA A 210 -23.01 -18.01 7.23
CA ALA A 210 -23.37 -17.87 5.83
C ALA A 210 -24.61 -18.70 5.43
N GLY A 211 -25.41 -19.11 6.42
CA GLY A 211 -26.69 -19.82 6.23
C GLY A 211 -26.58 -21.17 5.50
N GLU A 212 -27.74 -21.79 5.23
CA GLU A 212 -27.80 -23.00 4.40
C GLU A 212 -27.80 -22.63 2.90
N ARG A 213 -26.95 -23.27 2.07
CA ARG A 213 -27.00 -23.13 0.60
C ARG A 213 -27.29 -24.47 -0.06
N HIS A 214 -28.23 -24.49 -1.00
CA HIS A 214 -28.51 -25.66 -1.85
C HIS A 214 -27.61 -25.67 -3.10
N ASP A 215 -26.95 -26.80 -3.39
CA ASP A 215 -26.04 -26.93 -4.53
C ASP A 215 -26.77 -26.91 -5.89
N MET A 216 -26.38 -25.98 -6.77
CA MET A 216 -26.95 -25.81 -8.12
C MET A 216 -26.43 -26.80 -9.17
N LYS A 217 -25.33 -27.55 -8.94
CA LYS A 217 -24.62 -28.25 -10.03
C LYS A 217 -25.13 -29.66 -10.40
N SER A 218 -26.10 -30.27 -9.69
CA SER A 218 -26.57 -31.63 -10.04
C SER A 218 -27.67 -31.63 -11.10
N LYS A 219 -27.31 -31.63 -12.39
CA LYS A 219 -28.23 -31.92 -13.52
C LYS A 219 -28.69 -33.39 -13.61
N ARG A 220 -28.75 -34.13 -12.49
CA ARG A 220 -29.24 -35.52 -12.46
C ARG A 220 -30.68 -35.54 -11.99
N THR A 221 -31.52 -36.28 -12.72
CA THR A 221 -32.92 -36.58 -12.39
C THR A 221 -33.09 -36.93 -10.91
N PRO A 222 -34.17 -36.46 -10.25
CA PRO A 222 -34.37 -36.64 -8.82
C PRO A 222 -34.66 -38.11 -8.52
N THR A 223 -33.63 -38.86 -8.13
CA THR A 223 -33.77 -40.17 -7.48
C THR A 223 -33.43 -40.01 -6.01
N SER A 224 -34.30 -40.56 -5.17
CA SER A 224 -34.38 -40.44 -3.71
C SER A 224 -33.04 -40.49 -2.96
N SER A 225 -32.98 -39.75 -1.85
CA SER A 225 -31.87 -39.53 -0.89
C SER A 225 -30.91 -38.39 -1.27
N TYR A 226 -31.39 -37.16 -1.14
CA TYR A 226 -30.48 -36.04 -0.87
C TYR A 226 -30.21 -36.03 0.64
N GLU A 227 -28.97 -36.34 1.03
CA GLU A 227 -28.44 -35.79 2.27
C GLU A 227 -28.35 -34.26 2.07
N ASN A 228 -28.98 -33.50 2.97
CA ASN A 228 -28.91 -32.03 3.02
C ASN A 228 -27.47 -31.60 3.33
N ASP A 229 -26.61 -31.50 2.32
CA ASP A 229 -25.23 -31.04 2.52
C ASP A 229 -25.20 -29.50 2.61
N ARG A 230 -25.27 -29.01 3.84
CA ARG A 230 -25.17 -27.60 4.27
C ARG A 230 -23.79 -27.04 3.94
N CYS A 231 -23.62 -26.22 2.88
CA CYS A 231 -22.28 -25.69 2.58
C CYS A 231 -22.25 -24.37 1.79
N PHE A 232 -21.56 -23.36 2.33
CA PHE A 232 -21.14 -22.16 1.62
C PHE A 232 -19.99 -22.45 0.66
N LYS A 233 -20.12 -22.04 -0.60
CA LYS A 233 -19.08 -22.19 -1.61
C LYS A 233 -18.28 -20.91 -1.76
N VAL A 234 -17.00 -20.95 -1.41
CA VAL A 234 -15.99 -19.96 -1.75
C VAL A 234 -15.59 -20.21 -3.20
N ALA A 235 -15.73 -19.20 -4.07
CA ALA A 235 -15.40 -19.31 -5.49
C ALA A 235 -13.88 -19.25 -5.73
N ASP A 236 -13.17 -18.44 -4.95
CA ASP A 236 -11.72 -18.34 -4.99
C ASP A 236 -11.13 -18.02 -3.62
N ASP A 237 -10.41 -18.98 -3.04
CA ASP A 237 -9.80 -18.85 -1.73
C ASP A 237 -8.38 -18.23 -1.74
N ARG A 238 -7.86 -17.85 -2.91
CA ARG A 238 -6.50 -17.36 -3.04
C ARG A 238 -6.34 -15.98 -2.42
N VAL A 239 -5.39 -15.89 -1.49
CA VAL A 239 -4.94 -14.67 -0.81
C VAL A 239 -3.96 -13.88 -1.69
N VAL A 240 -3.17 -14.59 -2.48
CA VAL A 240 -2.19 -14.04 -3.42
C VAL A 240 -2.41 -14.74 -4.75
N ILE A 241 -2.44 -13.96 -5.83
CA ILE A 241 -2.45 -14.51 -7.18
C ILE A 241 -0.98 -14.61 -7.61
N PRO A 242 -0.40 -15.81 -7.73
CA PRO A 242 0.97 -15.95 -8.20
C PRO A 242 1.08 -15.45 -9.64
N PRO A 243 2.25 -14.90 -10.01
CA PRO A 243 2.45 -14.39 -11.36
C PRO A 243 2.34 -15.51 -12.38
N VAL A 244 1.88 -15.16 -13.59
CA VAL A 244 1.91 -16.06 -14.74
C VAL A 244 3.37 -16.38 -15.07
N ALA A 245 3.74 -17.65 -14.98
CA ALA A 245 5.11 -18.10 -15.23
C ALA A 245 5.26 -18.66 -16.64
N MET A 246 6.39 -18.39 -17.29
CA MET A 246 6.68 -18.93 -18.62
C MET A 246 7.35 -20.30 -18.49
N VAL A 247 6.83 -21.29 -19.22
CA VAL A 247 7.27 -22.68 -19.15
C VAL A 247 8.50 -22.89 -20.04
N GLU A 248 9.57 -23.42 -19.43
CA GLU A 248 10.79 -23.81 -20.11
C GLU A 248 10.70 -25.22 -20.68
N SER A 249 10.32 -26.18 -19.82
CA SER A 249 10.28 -27.60 -20.16
C SER A 249 9.14 -28.32 -19.43
N VAL A 250 8.62 -29.37 -20.07
CA VAL A 250 7.65 -30.30 -19.46
C VAL A 250 8.13 -31.72 -19.71
N VAL A 251 8.29 -32.48 -18.63
CA VAL A 251 8.88 -33.81 -18.61
C VAL A 251 7.89 -34.83 -18.07
N PRO A 252 7.67 -35.99 -18.71
CA PRO A 252 6.97 -37.10 -18.09
C PRO A 252 7.58 -37.52 -16.77
N ASP A 253 6.73 -37.75 -15.78
CA ASP A 253 7.19 -38.18 -14.46
C ASP A 253 7.90 -39.55 -14.55
N ALA A 254 8.95 -39.72 -13.76
CA ALA A 254 9.89 -40.83 -13.85
C ALA A 254 9.25 -42.20 -13.54
N ASP A 255 8.09 -42.22 -12.89
CA ASP A 255 7.30 -43.43 -12.59
C ASP A 255 6.40 -43.88 -13.76
N GLU A 256 6.21 -43.04 -14.79
CA GLU A 256 5.36 -43.34 -15.96
C GLU A 256 6.17 -43.67 -17.23
N ARG A 257 7.38 -44.26 -17.11
CA ARG A 257 8.34 -44.61 -18.20
C ARG A 257 7.84 -45.55 -19.33
N ARG A 258 6.53 -45.73 -19.51
CA ARG A 258 5.92 -46.24 -20.74
C ARG A 258 5.24 -45.07 -21.48
N ALA A 259 6.07 -44.26 -22.14
CA ALA A 259 5.69 -43.07 -22.92
C ALA A 259 4.73 -43.36 -24.10
N ASP A 260 4.48 -44.63 -24.39
CA ASP A 260 3.63 -45.18 -25.44
C ASP A 260 2.15 -45.35 -25.02
N ARG A 261 1.77 -45.07 -23.75
CA ARG A 261 0.37 -45.25 -23.26
C ARG A 261 -0.33 -44.01 -22.69
N GLY A 262 0.28 -42.82 -22.80
CA GLY A 262 -0.27 -41.55 -22.31
C GLY A 262 -0.32 -41.52 -20.78
N GLY A 263 0.67 -40.84 -20.20
CA GLY A 263 0.75 -40.55 -18.77
C GLY A 263 -0.14 -39.38 -18.36
N ARG A 264 -0.42 -39.24 -17.06
CA ARG A 264 -1.05 -38.03 -16.49
C ARG A 264 -0.07 -37.20 -15.66
N GLY A 265 1.04 -37.78 -15.20
CA GLY A 265 2.06 -37.07 -14.43
C GLY A 265 3.10 -36.38 -15.32
N CYS A 266 3.44 -35.13 -15.00
CA CYS A 266 4.61 -34.45 -15.56
C CYS A 266 5.32 -33.56 -14.53
N ALA A 267 6.59 -33.26 -14.78
CA ALA A 267 7.37 -32.22 -14.12
C ALA A 267 7.53 -31.04 -15.06
N ALA A 268 7.16 -29.84 -14.62
CA ALA A 268 7.32 -28.59 -15.35
C ALA A 268 8.46 -27.76 -14.73
N THR A 269 9.27 -27.13 -15.59
CA THR A 269 10.29 -26.14 -15.20
C THR A 269 9.95 -24.80 -15.84
N VAL A 270 10.11 -23.69 -15.12
CA VAL A 270 9.82 -22.33 -15.60
C VAL A 270 11.11 -21.53 -15.87
N CYS A 271 11.08 -20.64 -16.87
CA CYS A 271 12.24 -19.88 -17.34
C CYS A 271 12.64 -18.68 -16.46
N ASP A 272 11.88 -18.38 -15.41
CA ASP A 272 11.96 -17.08 -14.72
C ASP A 272 12.99 -17.09 -13.57
N ALA A 273 13.65 -15.94 -13.35
CA ALA A 273 14.42 -15.68 -12.14
C ALA A 273 13.49 -15.52 -10.91
N ALA A 274 12.21 -15.18 -11.13
CA ALA A 274 11.18 -15.23 -10.11
C ALA A 274 10.65 -16.66 -9.91
N ALA A 275 10.33 -17.00 -8.66
CA ALA A 275 9.73 -18.29 -8.32
C ALA A 275 8.32 -18.41 -8.91
N HIS A 276 7.88 -19.62 -9.29
CA HIS A 276 6.52 -19.85 -9.79
C HIS A 276 5.43 -19.60 -8.72
N GLY A 277 5.79 -19.56 -7.44
CA GLY A 277 4.87 -19.21 -6.34
C GLY A 277 3.74 -20.21 -6.09
N LEU A 278 3.87 -21.44 -6.59
CA LEU A 278 2.89 -22.51 -6.46
C LEU A 278 3.20 -23.39 -5.25
N SER A 279 2.16 -24.02 -4.71
CA SER A 279 2.19 -24.99 -3.61
C SER A 279 1.58 -26.32 -4.06
N ALA A 280 1.92 -27.41 -3.34
CA ALA A 280 1.24 -28.69 -3.55
C ALA A 280 -0.27 -28.55 -3.27
N GLY A 281 -1.10 -29.14 -4.14
CA GLY A 281 -2.56 -29.03 -4.12
C GLY A 281 -3.11 -27.85 -4.94
N ASP A 282 -2.27 -26.96 -5.46
CA ASP A 282 -2.71 -25.87 -6.33
C ASP A 282 -3.21 -26.40 -7.68
N ARG A 283 -4.28 -25.78 -8.20
CA ARG A 283 -4.74 -26.05 -9.57
C ARG A 283 -4.02 -25.14 -10.54
N VAL A 284 -3.64 -25.65 -11.71
CA VAL A 284 -2.92 -24.89 -12.74
C VAL A 284 -3.48 -25.11 -14.14
N GLU A 285 -3.39 -24.09 -14.99
CA GLU A 285 -3.68 -24.17 -16.43
C GLU A 285 -2.42 -23.86 -17.24
N PHE A 286 -2.16 -24.68 -18.26
CA PHE A 286 -1.10 -24.47 -19.22
C PHE A 286 -1.66 -23.91 -20.53
N THR A 287 -1.08 -22.81 -21.00
CA THR A 287 -1.51 -22.13 -22.23
C THR A 287 -0.36 -22.00 -23.22
N GLY A 288 -0.59 -22.42 -24.47
CA GLY A 288 0.34 -22.17 -25.59
C GLY A 288 1.66 -22.94 -25.53
N VAL A 289 1.70 -24.08 -24.83
CA VAL A 289 2.89 -24.93 -24.68
C VAL A 289 3.05 -25.82 -25.93
N GLY A 290 4.02 -25.51 -26.79
CA GLY A 290 4.24 -26.17 -28.08
C GLY A 290 4.67 -27.65 -27.97
N GLY A 291 4.02 -28.56 -28.70
CA GLY A 291 4.29 -30.01 -28.62
C GLY A 291 3.67 -30.71 -27.40
N PHE A 292 3.00 -29.94 -26.53
CA PHE A 292 2.18 -30.42 -25.42
C PHE A 292 0.70 -30.20 -25.79
N GLU A 293 0.15 -31.07 -26.65
CA GLU A 293 -1.22 -30.94 -27.14
C GLU A 293 -2.21 -31.61 -26.17
N MET A 294 -3.11 -30.82 -25.58
CA MET A 294 -4.18 -31.31 -24.71
C MET A 294 -5.48 -30.53 -24.94
N ARG A 295 -6.63 -31.20 -24.74
CA ARG A 295 -7.98 -30.59 -24.92
C ARG A 295 -8.35 -29.58 -23.81
N SER A 296 -7.86 -29.76 -22.58
CA SER A 296 -8.08 -28.90 -21.41
C SER A 296 -7.05 -29.25 -20.33
N THR A 297 -6.49 -28.25 -19.63
CA THR A 297 -5.65 -28.45 -18.45
C THR A 297 -6.28 -27.88 -17.17
N LYS A 298 -7.54 -27.42 -17.22
CA LYS A 298 -8.19 -26.63 -16.16
C LYS A 298 -8.33 -27.32 -14.81
N ARG A 299 -8.26 -28.66 -14.76
CA ARG A 299 -8.28 -29.42 -13.49
C ARG A 299 -6.95 -30.07 -13.12
N SER A 300 -5.86 -29.63 -13.74
CA SER A 300 -4.53 -30.15 -13.41
C SER A 300 -4.10 -29.65 -12.04
N THR A 301 -3.51 -30.52 -11.23
CA THR A 301 -3.17 -30.24 -9.83
C THR A 301 -1.68 -30.44 -9.59
N VAL A 302 -1.04 -29.47 -8.96
CA VAL A 302 0.35 -29.57 -8.52
C VAL A 302 0.43 -30.63 -7.42
N THR A 303 1.21 -31.67 -7.65
CA THR A 303 1.39 -32.77 -6.68
C THR A 303 2.56 -32.52 -5.75
N GLU A 304 3.62 -31.89 -6.26
CA GLU A 304 4.86 -31.64 -5.53
C GLU A 304 5.53 -30.37 -6.06
N VAL A 305 6.04 -29.53 -5.16
CA VAL A 305 6.94 -28.43 -5.53
C VAL A 305 8.36 -28.91 -5.29
N VAL A 306 9.15 -29.01 -6.37
CA VAL A 306 10.52 -29.56 -6.31
C VAL A 306 11.49 -28.47 -5.84
N ASN A 307 11.36 -27.27 -6.39
CA ASN A 307 12.12 -26.07 -6.02
C ASN A 307 11.37 -24.82 -6.55
N PRO A 308 11.83 -23.59 -6.29
CA PRO A 308 11.14 -22.37 -6.74
C PRO A 308 10.88 -22.25 -8.25
N HIS A 309 11.55 -23.04 -9.09
CA HIS A 309 11.46 -23.00 -10.55
C HIS A 309 10.95 -24.31 -11.17
N ALA A 310 10.61 -25.33 -10.37
CA ALA A 310 10.17 -26.62 -10.87
C ALA A 310 9.15 -27.31 -9.95
N PHE A 311 8.14 -27.93 -10.55
CA PHE A 311 7.05 -28.60 -9.83
C PHE A 311 6.50 -29.77 -10.65
N LYS A 312 5.88 -30.74 -9.96
CA LYS A 312 5.17 -31.87 -10.58
C LYS A 312 3.67 -31.60 -10.60
N VAL A 313 3.01 -32.09 -11.64
CA VAL A 313 1.59 -31.90 -11.90
C VAL A 313 0.96 -33.21 -12.29
N ASP A 314 -0.21 -33.51 -11.72
CA ASP A 314 -1.16 -34.50 -12.23
C ASP A 314 -2.17 -33.79 -13.13
N LEU A 315 -2.19 -34.19 -14.41
CA LEU A 315 -2.97 -33.54 -15.45
C LEU A 315 -4.38 -34.14 -15.55
N GLU A 316 -5.36 -33.29 -15.87
CA GLU A 316 -6.77 -33.69 -16.03
C GLU A 316 -6.96 -34.81 -17.08
N HIS A 317 -6.19 -34.75 -18.16
CA HIS A 317 -6.24 -35.70 -19.26
C HIS A 317 -4.85 -36.24 -19.59
N LYS A 318 -4.83 -37.41 -20.24
CA LYS A 318 -3.60 -37.94 -20.82
C LYS A 318 -3.09 -36.98 -21.89
N TYR A 319 -1.79 -36.72 -21.90
CA TYR A 319 -1.13 -35.96 -22.97
C TYR A 319 -0.38 -36.89 -23.93
N ALA A 320 -0.13 -36.37 -25.12
CA ALA A 320 0.85 -36.90 -26.04
C ALA A 320 1.89 -35.80 -26.31
N LEU A 321 3.18 -36.15 -26.20
CA LEU A 321 4.25 -35.28 -26.65
C LEU A 321 4.48 -35.57 -28.14
N SER A 322 4.03 -34.67 -29.01
CA SER A 322 4.21 -34.87 -30.46
C SER A 322 5.66 -34.59 -30.85
N GLY A 323 6.33 -35.57 -31.46
CA GLY A 323 7.58 -35.38 -32.22
C GLY A 323 8.90 -35.22 -31.45
N VAL A 324 8.93 -35.18 -30.10
CA VAL A 324 10.17 -34.88 -29.33
C VAL A 324 10.67 -36.04 -28.47
N TYR A 325 9.83 -37.05 -28.19
CA TYR A 325 10.11 -38.10 -27.21
C TYR A 325 10.64 -39.42 -27.81
N THR A 326 11.27 -39.39 -28.99
CA THR A 326 11.58 -40.61 -29.76
C THR A 326 12.85 -41.36 -29.35
N SER A 327 13.62 -40.95 -28.34
CA SER A 327 14.87 -41.68 -27.99
C SER A 327 15.36 -41.65 -26.54
N GLY A 328 14.56 -41.18 -25.58
CA GLY A 328 15.01 -41.10 -24.18
C GLY A 328 16.12 -40.07 -23.94
N VAL A 329 16.37 -39.19 -24.92
CA VAL A 329 17.28 -38.04 -24.81
C VAL A 329 16.45 -36.77 -24.85
N TYR A 330 16.54 -35.97 -23.80
CA TYR A 330 16.12 -34.57 -23.81
C TYR A 330 16.88 -33.84 -24.91
N THR A 331 16.29 -33.68 -26.09
CA THR A 331 16.88 -32.79 -27.08
C THR A 331 16.32 -31.39 -26.86
N SER A 332 17.17 -30.54 -26.29
CA SER A 332 17.09 -29.06 -26.30
C SER A 332 17.00 -28.45 -27.72
N GLY A 333 16.72 -29.27 -28.74
CA GLY A 333 16.69 -28.91 -30.16
C GLY A 333 15.31 -28.58 -30.70
N VAL A 334 14.23 -28.75 -29.93
CA VAL A 334 12.90 -28.29 -30.35
C VAL A 334 12.69 -26.89 -29.80
N SER A 335 12.92 -25.93 -30.68
CA SER A 335 12.56 -24.53 -30.47
C SER A 335 11.11 -24.41 -30.02
N ALA A 336 10.90 -23.81 -28.85
CA ALA A 336 9.64 -23.30 -28.32
C ALA A 336 8.64 -24.34 -27.78
N LEU A 337 8.80 -24.71 -26.50
CA LEU A 337 7.62 -24.95 -25.65
C LEU A 337 6.89 -23.63 -25.41
N GLY A 338 7.58 -22.54 -25.02
CA GLY A 338 7.17 -21.13 -25.23
C GLY A 338 5.81 -20.67 -24.67
N GLY A 339 5.16 -21.52 -23.88
CA GLY A 339 3.85 -21.30 -23.26
C GLY A 339 3.95 -20.82 -21.82
N TRP A 340 2.81 -20.72 -21.15
CA TRP A 340 2.69 -20.21 -19.80
C TRP A 340 1.93 -21.20 -18.91
N VAL A 341 2.17 -21.09 -17.62
CA VAL A 341 1.42 -21.75 -16.56
C VAL A 341 0.90 -20.70 -15.59
N GLU A 342 -0.35 -20.85 -15.17
CA GLU A 342 -0.99 -19.98 -14.19
C GLU A 342 -1.78 -20.79 -13.17
N GLN A 343 -1.87 -20.28 -11.94
CA GLN A 343 -2.69 -20.89 -10.90
C GLN A 343 -4.17 -20.56 -11.15
N MET A 344 -5.02 -21.57 -11.02
CA MET A 344 -6.47 -21.46 -11.11
C MET A 344 -7.08 -21.19 -9.73
N PRO A 345 -8.22 -20.48 -9.66
CA PRO A 345 -9.03 -20.40 -8.45
C PRO A 345 -9.28 -21.77 -7.85
N ARG A 346 -9.20 -21.83 -6.52
CA ARG A 346 -9.59 -23.01 -5.77
C ARG A 346 -10.91 -22.73 -5.08
N GLU A 347 -11.93 -23.46 -5.53
CA GLU A 347 -13.22 -23.51 -4.85
C GLU A 347 -13.03 -24.21 -3.49
N ARG A 348 -13.64 -23.67 -2.43
CA ARG A 348 -13.68 -24.29 -1.10
C ARG A 348 -15.08 -24.30 -0.52
N ASP A 349 -15.37 -25.38 0.17
CA ASP A 349 -16.65 -25.64 0.81
C ASP A 349 -16.50 -25.38 2.32
N VAL A 350 -17.25 -24.42 2.85
CA VAL A 350 -17.26 -24.04 4.28
C VAL A 350 -18.65 -24.31 4.86
N ARG A 351 -18.73 -24.92 6.03
CA ARG A 351 -19.99 -25.18 6.74
C ARG A 351 -20.09 -24.24 7.93
N PHE A 352 -21.29 -23.76 8.25
CA PHE A 352 -21.54 -22.88 9.39
C PHE A 352 -22.61 -23.52 10.29
N ASP A 353 -22.39 -23.43 11.60
CA ASP A 353 -23.38 -23.73 12.63
C ASP A 353 -24.11 -22.45 13.05
N ALA A 354 -25.39 -22.58 13.42
CA ALA A 354 -26.18 -21.46 13.93
C ALA A 354 -25.56 -20.87 15.21
N LEU A 355 -25.76 -19.56 15.42
CA LEU A 355 -25.20 -18.81 16.56
C LEU A 355 -25.47 -19.51 17.90
N GLU A 356 -26.71 -19.94 18.13
CA GLU A 356 -27.13 -20.59 19.37
C GLU A 356 -26.35 -21.89 19.65
N GLU A 357 -26.03 -22.68 18.63
CA GLU A 357 -25.28 -23.93 18.78
C GLU A 357 -23.81 -23.67 19.09
N THR A 358 -23.21 -22.62 18.50
CA THR A 358 -21.83 -22.22 18.80
C THR A 358 -21.69 -21.75 20.25
N LEU A 359 -22.67 -20.99 20.77
CA LEU A 359 -22.69 -20.53 22.16
C LEU A 359 -22.83 -21.69 23.15
N LYS A 360 -23.72 -22.65 22.88
CA LYS A 360 -23.84 -23.89 23.68
C LYS A 360 -22.54 -24.68 23.71
N ARG A 361 -21.82 -24.76 22.59
CA ARG A 361 -20.51 -25.42 22.52
C ARG A 361 -19.47 -24.67 23.36
N ALA A 362 -19.39 -23.35 23.22
CA ALA A 362 -18.47 -22.51 23.99
C ALA A 362 -18.68 -22.65 25.51
N ARG A 363 -19.93 -22.67 25.97
CA ARG A 363 -20.25 -22.87 27.39
C ARG A 363 -19.77 -24.24 27.91
N ARG A 364 -20.02 -25.32 27.15
CA ARG A 364 -19.57 -26.67 27.53
C ARG A 364 -18.06 -26.76 27.71
N ILE A 365 -17.30 -26.16 26.79
CA ILE A 365 -15.82 -26.18 26.82
C ILE A 365 -15.27 -25.32 27.95
N ALA A 366 -15.88 -24.16 28.22
CA ALA A 366 -15.48 -23.29 29.33
C ALA A 366 -15.66 -23.96 30.71
N GLU A 367 -16.64 -24.85 30.83
CA GLU A 367 -17.00 -25.57 32.05
C GLU A 367 -16.29 -26.94 32.20
N ASP A 368 -15.77 -27.55 31.12
CA ASP A 368 -15.13 -28.89 31.13
C ASP A 368 -14.01 -29.04 30.07
N ILE A 369 -12.81 -29.46 30.53
CA ILE A 369 -11.58 -29.59 29.72
C ILE A 369 -11.49 -30.93 28.94
N ASP A 370 -12.24 -31.96 29.31
CA ASP A 370 -12.13 -33.30 28.69
C ASP A 370 -12.97 -33.47 27.40
N ALA A 371 -13.58 -32.40 26.89
CA ALA A 371 -14.27 -32.41 25.61
C ALA A 371 -13.24 -32.49 24.46
N GLU A 372 -13.19 -33.61 23.72
CA GLU A 372 -12.56 -33.62 22.39
C GLU A 372 -13.37 -32.70 21.47
N VAL A 373 -12.75 -31.62 20.95
CA VAL A 373 -13.44 -30.64 20.10
C VAL A 373 -12.80 -30.60 18.71
N ASP A 374 -13.60 -30.84 17.69
CA ASP A 374 -13.28 -30.47 16.30
C ASP A 374 -13.24 -28.94 16.18
N PHE A 375 -12.19 -28.42 15.53
CA PHE A 375 -11.91 -26.99 15.37
C PHE A 375 -13.05 -26.24 14.64
N ASP A 376 -13.80 -25.39 15.35
CA ASP A 376 -14.84 -24.50 14.79
C ASP A 376 -14.66 -23.01 15.16
N PHE A 377 -13.46 -22.62 15.60
CA PHE A 377 -13.11 -21.21 15.80
C PHE A 377 -12.20 -20.71 14.68
N GLY A 378 -12.52 -19.52 14.18
CA GLY A 378 -11.60 -18.70 13.42
C GLY A 378 -10.61 -18.04 14.38
N VAL A 379 -9.99 -18.80 15.30
CA VAL A 379 -8.74 -18.32 15.86
C VAL A 379 -7.76 -18.43 14.71
N VAL A 380 -7.61 -17.33 13.96
CA VAL A 380 -6.32 -16.68 13.76
C VAL A 380 -5.18 -17.62 14.17
N GLN A 381 -4.89 -18.61 13.34
CA GLN A 381 -3.93 -19.66 13.70
C GLN A 381 -2.57 -18.98 13.81
N SER A 382 -2.05 -18.86 15.03
CA SER A 382 -0.67 -18.45 15.26
C SER A 382 0.23 -19.60 14.82
N GLY A 383 0.57 -19.63 13.54
CA GLY A 383 1.70 -20.40 13.06
C GLY A 383 2.98 -19.82 13.67
N GLY A 384 3.48 -20.46 14.72
CA GLY A 384 4.87 -20.37 15.19
C GLY A 384 5.30 -19.08 15.90
N HIS A 385 5.54 -19.22 17.22
CA HIS A 385 6.25 -18.31 18.14
C HIS A 385 5.45 -17.13 18.75
N ALA A 386 5.08 -17.31 20.02
CA ALA A 386 4.92 -16.36 21.15
C ALA A 386 4.62 -14.87 20.85
N THR A 387 3.58 -14.20 21.37
CA THR A 387 2.60 -14.48 22.45
C THR A 387 1.50 -13.41 22.30
N LEU A 388 0.26 -13.79 21.95
CA LEU A 388 -0.95 -13.10 22.42
C LEU A 388 -1.27 -13.73 23.77
N LYS A 389 -1.49 -12.95 24.83
CA LYS A 389 -1.59 -13.53 26.18
C LYS A 389 -2.84 -14.41 26.38
N PHE A 390 -3.93 -14.19 25.61
CA PHE A 390 -5.20 -14.91 25.79
C PHE A 390 -5.90 -15.35 24.48
N ALA A 391 -6.19 -14.44 23.53
CA ALA A 391 -7.00 -14.78 22.34
C ALA A 391 -6.34 -15.77 21.36
N GLY A 392 -5.07 -16.13 21.56
CA GLY A 392 -4.39 -17.20 20.82
C GLY A 392 -4.68 -18.61 21.31
N GLU A 393 -5.24 -18.76 22.53
CA GLU A 393 -5.59 -20.05 23.13
C GLU A 393 -7.08 -20.36 22.89
N VAL A 394 -7.36 -21.49 22.23
CA VAL A 394 -8.72 -21.89 21.82
C VAL A 394 -9.67 -21.98 23.01
N ASP A 395 -9.25 -22.61 24.11
CA ASP A 395 -10.07 -22.77 25.32
C ASP A 395 -10.42 -21.41 25.96
N VAL A 396 -9.49 -20.45 25.89
CA VAL A 396 -9.71 -19.08 26.41
C VAL A 396 -10.71 -18.33 25.54
N ALA A 397 -10.63 -18.48 24.21
CA ALA A 397 -11.61 -17.89 23.29
C ALA A 397 -13.03 -18.42 23.55
N HIS A 398 -13.18 -19.73 23.77
CA HIS A 398 -14.46 -20.33 24.16
C HIS A 398 -14.98 -19.77 25.50
N ALA A 399 -14.12 -19.63 26.51
CA ALA A 399 -14.51 -19.04 27.79
C ALA A 399 -14.96 -17.58 27.67
N LEU A 400 -14.27 -16.79 26.84
CA LEU A 400 -14.65 -15.40 26.56
C LEU A 400 -15.99 -15.30 25.82
N VAL A 401 -16.24 -16.16 24.82
CA VAL A 401 -17.52 -16.20 24.09
C VAL A 401 -18.67 -16.64 25.01
N ALA A 402 -18.43 -17.60 25.89
CA ALA A 402 -19.44 -18.06 26.83
C ALA A 402 -19.76 -17.00 27.90
N GLU A 403 -18.76 -16.26 28.38
CA GLU A 403 -18.98 -15.11 29.27
C GLU A 403 -19.66 -13.94 28.53
N LEU A 404 -19.31 -13.69 27.26
CA LEU A 404 -19.97 -12.69 26.41
C LEU A 404 -21.48 -12.95 26.36
N GLU A 405 -21.90 -14.19 26.14
CA GLU A 405 -23.31 -14.56 26.18
C GLU A 405 -23.93 -14.20 27.54
N ALA A 406 -23.30 -14.59 28.65
CA ALA A 406 -23.80 -14.30 29.99
C ALA A 406 -23.95 -12.78 30.27
N LEU A 407 -23.02 -11.97 29.77
CA LEU A 407 -23.02 -10.51 29.93
C LEU A 407 -24.08 -9.82 29.06
N LEU A 408 -24.36 -10.36 27.87
CA LEU A 408 -25.31 -9.79 26.91
C LEU A 408 -26.73 -10.36 27.02
N THR A 409 -26.96 -11.38 27.86
CA THR A 409 -28.30 -11.94 28.09
C THR A 409 -29.14 -10.96 28.90
N THR A 410 -30.24 -10.47 28.32
CA THR A 410 -31.16 -9.57 29.01
C THR A 410 -32.14 -10.38 29.87
N THR A 411 -31.88 -10.49 31.19
CA THR A 411 -33.00 -10.78 32.10
C THR A 411 -33.86 -9.53 32.17
N ARG A 412 -35.07 -9.60 31.62
CA ARG A 412 -36.19 -8.74 32.04
C ARG A 412 -36.07 -8.56 33.57
N PRO A 413 -35.94 -7.35 34.12
CA PRO A 413 -35.73 -7.17 35.55
C PRO A 413 -37.02 -7.46 36.32
N SER A 414 -37.45 -8.72 36.35
CA SER A 414 -38.24 -9.24 37.45
C SER A 414 -37.25 -9.47 38.60
N SER A 415 -37.14 -8.44 39.45
CA SER A 415 -36.54 -8.45 40.79
C SER A 415 -35.97 -9.80 41.26
N SER A 416 -34.64 -9.97 41.18
CA SER A 416 -33.75 -10.55 42.22
C SER A 416 -32.57 -11.41 41.73
N SER A 417 -32.46 -11.78 40.46
CA SER A 417 -31.30 -12.57 39.97
C SER A 417 -30.42 -11.76 39.02
N SER A 418 -29.23 -11.38 39.48
CA SER A 418 -28.12 -11.02 38.58
C SER A 418 -27.80 -12.21 37.65
N PRO A 419 -27.38 -11.99 36.39
CA PRO A 419 -26.89 -13.08 35.55
C PRO A 419 -25.83 -13.87 36.32
N THR A 420 -25.99 -15.20 36.38
CA THR A 420 -25.00 -16.06 37.03
C THR A 420 -23.73 -16.03 36.21
N PRO A 421 -22.60 -15.58 36.78
CA PRO A 421 -21.35 -15.51 36.06
C PRO A 421 -20.93 -16.91 35.60
N ILE A 422 -20.28 -17.05 34.44
CA ILE A 422 -19.72 -18.35 34.06
C ILE A 422 -18.67 -18.78 35.09
N VAL A 423 -18.72 -20.06 35.44
CA VAL A 423 -17.71 -20.69 36.31
C VAL A 423 -16.74 -21.42 35.40
N VAL A 424 -15.62 -20.77 35.10
CA VAL A 424 -14.53 -21.36 34.32
C VAL A 424 -13.86 -22.45 35.13
N ASP A 425 -13.44 -23.53 34.48
CA ASP A 425 -12.63 -24.59 35.11
C ASP A 425 -11.39 -23.99 35.81
N PRO A 426 -11.21 -24.21 37.13
CA PRO A 426 -10.06 -23.71 37.88
C PRO A 426 -8.70 -24.19 37.35
N ARG A 427 -8.66 -25.26 36.57
CA ARG A 427 -7.47 -25.79 35.90
C ARG A 427 -7.01 -24.92 34.72
N ASN A 428 -7.85 -23.99 34.26
CA ASN A 428 -7.51 -23.01 33.22
C ASN A 428 -7.39 -21.58 33.81
N PRO A 429 -6.23 -21.23 34.42
CA PRO A 429 -6.02 -19.92 35.03
C PRO A 429 -6.00 -18.78 34.01
N GLY A 430 -5.58 -19.03 32.77
CA GLY A 430 -5.57 -18.04 31.69
C GLY A 430 -6.98 -17.62 31.31
N ALA A 431 -7.88 -18.58 31.09
CA ALA A 431 -9.30 -18.31 30.81
C ALA A 431 -9.98 -17.59 31.98
N SER A 432 -9.66 -17.98 33.22
CA SER A 432 -10.19 -17.34 34.43
C SER A 432 -9.79 -15.85 34.53
N GLU A 433 -8.52 -15.52 34.24
CA GLU A 433 -8.03 -14.15 34.23
C GLU A 433 -8.68 -13.33 33.10
N ALA A 434 -8.75 -13.89 31.88
CA ALA A 434 -9.36 -13.23 30.73
C ALA A 434 -10.85 -12.91 30.95
N VAL A 435 -11.62 -13.86 31.49
CA VAL A 435 -13.03 -13.67 31.87
C VAL A 435 -13.20 -12.58 32.93
N ALA A 436 -12.31 -12.51 33.92
CA ALA A 436 -12.34 -11.45 34.93
C ALA A 436 -12.09 -10.06 34.31
N LEU A 437 -11.14 -9.95 33.37
CA LEU A 437 -10.87 -8.71 32.64
C LEU A 437 -12.05 -8.31 31.75
N LEU A 438 -12.69 -9.26 31.06
CA LEU A 438 -13.88 -9.01 30.26
C LEU A 438 -15.03 -8.46 31.11
N ARG A 439 -15.30 -9.07 32.29
CA ARG A 439 -16.30 -8.59 33.25
C ARG A 439 -16.02 -7.17 33.72
N ARG A 440 -14.75 -6.86 33.98
CA ARG A 440 -14.33 -5.49 34.35
C ARG A 440 -14.65 -4.50 33.23
N GLY A 441 -14.44 -4.89 31.97
CA GLY A 441 -14.70 -4.08 30.79
C GLY A 441 -16.16 -4.01 30.32
N ALA A 442 -17.07 -4.81 30.88
CA ALA A 442 -18.40 -5.06 30.32
C ALA A 442 -19.28 -3.82 30.05
N LYS A 443 -19.04 -2.69 30.72
CA LYS A 443 -19.79 -1.43 30.55
C LYS A 443 -19.05 -0.36 29.75
N CYS A 444 -17.84 -0.64 29.29
CA CYS A 444 -16.95 0.33 28.67
C CYS A 444 -16.80 0.05 27.17
N GLU A 445 -16.74 1.12 26.38
CA GLU A 445 -16.44 1.06 24.94
C GLU A 445 -15.11 1.75 24.69
N VAL A 446 -14.05 0.95 24.52
CA VAL A 446 -12.73 1.48 24.15
C VAL A 446 -12.72 1.66 22.64
N LEU A 447 -12.82 2.91 22.17
CA LEU A 447 -13.06 3.23 20.76
C LEU A 447 -12.13 2.51 19.76
N PRO A 448 -10.79 2.45 19.95
CA PRO A 448 -9.92 1.68 19.06
C PRO A 448 -10.32 0.20 18.95
N VAL A 449 -10.77 -0.43 20.04
CA VAL A 449 -11.18 -1.84 20.08
C VAL A 449 -12.54 -2.05 19.41
N CYS A 450 -13.47 -1.10 19.57
CA CYS A 450 -14.73 -1.09 18.81
C CYS A 450 -14.47 -1.01 17.30
N LYS A 451 -13.50 -0.18 16.88
CA LYS A 451 -13.10 -0.06 15.47
C LYS A 451 -12.46 -1.34 14.93
N VAL A 452 -11.68 -2.06 15.75
CA VAL A 452 -11.19 -3.42 15.39
C VAL A 452 -12.35 -4.37 15.11
N ALA A 453 -13.35 -4.45 16.02
CA ALA A 453 -14.52 -5.31 15.84
C ALA A 453 -15.29 -4.99 14.55
N GLY A 454 -15.59 -3.71 14.33
CA GLY A 454 -16.33 -3.23 13.15
C GLY A 454 -15.58 -3.51 11.83
N ALA A 455 -14.27 -3.26 11.79
CA ALA A 455 -13.45 -3.52 10.62
C ALA A 455 -13.33 -5.02 10.29
N MET A 456 -13.16 -5.88 11.30
CA MET A 456 -13.15 -7.33 11.12
C MET A 456 -14.49 -7.82 10.56
N ALA A 457 -15.61 -7.39 11.15
CA ALA A 457 -16.94 -7.78 10.71
C ALA A 457 -17.26 -7.34 9.28
N ALA A 458 -16.87 -6.11 8.90
CA ALA A 458 -17.05 -5.62 7.55
C ALA A 458 -16.20 -6.39 6.52
N CYS A 459 -14.98 -6.81 6.89
CA CYS A 459 -14.18 -7.70 6.06
C CYS A 459 -14.88 -9.05 5.83
N GLU A 460 -15.42 -9.67 6.89
CA GLU A 460 -16.13 -10.94 6.76
C GLU A 460 -17.40 -10.80 5.92
N ALA A 461 -18.20 -9.76 6.14
CA ALA A 461 -19.37 -9.45 5.32
C ALA A 461 -18.99 -9.31 3.84
N LEU A 462 -17.87 -8.64 3.53
CA LEU A 462 -17.39 -8.51 2.16
C LEU A 462 -16.97 -9.86 1.55
N LYS A 463 -16.36 -10.77 2.32
CA LYS A 463 -16.05 -12.13 1.82
C LYS A 463 -17.31 -12.93 1.50
N LEU A 464 -18.36 -12.82 2.31
CA LEU A 464 -19.65 -13.49 2.07
C LEU A 464 -20.34 -12.98 0.81
N ILE A 465 -20.32 -11.66 0.61
CA ILE A 465 -20.86 -11.01 -0.60
C ILE A 465 -20.07 -11.43 -1.84
N THR A 466 -18.75 -11.32 -1.77
CA THR A 466 -17.87 -11.48 -2.94
C THR A 466 -17.57 -12.94 -3.27
N GLU A 467 -17.82 -13.85 -2.33
CA GLU A 467 -17.43 -15.28 -2.40
C GLU A 467 -15.92 -15.46 -2.62
N ARG A 468 -15.15 -14.43 -2.24
CA ARG A 468 -13.70 -14.31 -2.34
C ARG A 468 -13.08 -14.43 -0.97
N HIS A 469 -11.99 -15.19 -0.89
CA HIS A 469 -11.32 -15.58 0.34
C HIS A 469 -12.18 -16.47 1.25
N VAL A 470 -11.54 -17.15 2.20
CA VAL A 470 -12.26 -18.02 3.12
C VAL A 470 -12.85 -17.17 4.24
N PRO A 471 -14.17 -17.15 4.47
CA PRO A 471 -14.74 -16.49 5.64
C PRO A 471 -14.30 -17.20 6.93
N ALA A 472 -14.24 -16.46 8.02
CA ALA A 472 -13.89 -17.03 9.32
C ALA A 472 -14.93 -18.08 9.76
N LYS A 473 -14.46 -19.24 10.22
CA LYS A 473 -15.33 -20.31 10.73
C LYS A 473 -15.04 -20.53 12.22
N GLN A 474 -15.76 -19.92 13.18
CA GLN A 474 -16.89 -18.99 13.00
C GLN A 474 -16.76 -17.70 13.84
N TRP A 475 -16.19 -17.80 15.04
CA TRP A 475 -15.91 -16.64 15.90
C TRP A 475 -14.48 -16.13 15.67
N LEU A 476 -14.36 -14.80 15.63
CA LEU A 476 -13.12 -14.06 15.69
C LEU A 476 -13.08 -13.30 17.03
N VAL A 477 -11.99 -13.44 17.78
CA VAL A 477 -11.79 -12.78 19.08
C VAL A 477 -10.48 -12.02 19.06
N TYR A 478 -10.51 -10.75 19.46
CA TYR A 478 -9.34 -9.90 19.60
C TYR A 478 -9.30 -9.29 21.01
N ASP A 479 -8.12 -9.23 21.62
CA ASP A 479 -7.90 -8.57 22.90
C ASP A 479 -6.75 -7.55 22.82
N ALA A 480 -6.93 -6.44 23.53
CA ALA A 480 -5.92 -5.44 23.86
C ALA A 480 -5.77 -5.33 25.38
N ALA A 481 -5.74 -6.49 26.07
CA ALA A 481 -5.76 -6.56 27.53
C ALA A 481 -4.58 -5.83 28.20
N GLU A 482 -3.47 -5.61 27.49
CA GLU A 482 -2.31 -4.84 27.95
C GLU A 482 -2.66 -3.42 28.42
N LEU A 483 -3.69 -2.81 27.82
CA LEU A 483 -4.16 -1.48 28.23
C LEU A 483 -4.65 -1.47 29.70
N MET A 484 -5.11 -2.62 30.21
CA MET A 484 -5.55 -2.77 31.60
C MET A 484 -4.42 -3.25 32.53
N LEU A 485 -3.46 -4.03 32.01
CA LEU A 485 -2.45 -4.74 32.79
C LEU A 485 -1.16 -3.92 33.04
N ASP A 486 -0.65 -3.21 32.03
CA ASP A 486 0.76 -2.75 32.02
C ASP A 486 0.93 -1.22 32.00
N GLY A 487 -0.13 -0.43 32.19
CA GLY A 487 0.02 1.04 32.20
C GLY A 487 -1.20 1.91 32.54
N GLY A 488 -2.37 1.33 32.85
CA GLY A 488 -3.61 2.12 32.98
C GLY A 488 -4.33 2.06 34.32
N GLY A 489 -4.41 0.90 34.96
CA GLY A 489 -5.38 0.65 36.05
C GLY A 489 -4.80 0.48 37.45
N GLY A 490 -3.51 0.74 37.67
CA GLY A 490 -2.80 0.28 38.87
C GLY A 490 -1.94 1.33 39.58
N GLY A 491 -2.57 2.26 40.31
CA GLY A 491 -1.94 2.85 41.51
C GLY A 491 -1.96 4.38 41.63
N ALA A 492 -3.02 4.91 42.24
CA ALA A 492 -2.95 6.03 43.20
C ALA A 492 -4.21 6.10 44.08
N ASP A 493 -5.39 5.73 43.56
CA ASP A 493 -6.63 5.60 44.35
C ASP A 493 -6.86 4.13 44.73
N GLY A 494 -6.41 3.74 45.93
CA GLY A 494 -6.56 2.39 46.47
C GLY A 494 -7.98 2.02 46.89
N SER A 495 -8.99 2.09 46.00
CA SER A 495 -10.40 1.96 46.41
C SER A 495 -11.36 1.19 45.48
N THR A 496 -10.96 0.56 44.38
CA THR A 496 -11.91 -0.18 43.52
C THR A 496 -11.68 -1.68 43.53
N ASP A 497 -12.70 -2.40 43.99
CA ASP A 497 -12.83 -3.84 43.95
C ASP A 497 -12.75 -4.33 42.49
N ARG A 498 -11.64 -5.00 42.14
CA ARG A 498 -11.38 -5.51 40.78
C ARG A 498 -12.42 -6.51 40.28
N SER A 499 -13.28 -7.02 41.16
CA SER A 499 -14.37 -7.92 40.78
C SER A 499 -15.57 -7.21 40.15
N LYS A 500 -15.65 -5.88 40.24
CA LYS A 500 -16.78 -5.08 39.72
C LYS A 500 -16.49 -4.51 38.32
N PRO A 501 -17.52 -4.40 37.45
CA PRO A 501 -17.40 -3.68 36.19
C PRO A 501 -16.99 -2.22 36.41
N ALA A 502 -16.04 -1.73 35.63
CA ALA A 502 -15.65 -0.32 35.61
C ALA A 502 -16.80 0.56 35.13
N ALA A 503 -16.97 1.73 35.74
CA ALA A 503 -18.04 2.67 35.39
C ALA A 503 -17.70 3.54 34.16
N SER A 504 -16.42 3.64 33.80
CA SER A 504 -15.96 4.43 32.64
C SER A 504 -14.65 3.88 32.07
N VAL A 505 -14.34 4.26 30.82
CA VAL A 505 -13.04 3.95 30.19
C VAL A 505 -11.88 4.48 31.03
N GLY A 506 -12.02 5.67 31.62
CA GLY A 506 -11.01 6.24 32.51
C GLY A 506 -10.78 5.43 33.81
N GLU A 507 -11.79 4.72 34.32
CA GLU A 507 -11.62 3.77 35.44
C GLU A 507 -11.02 2.44 34.97
N LEU A 508 -11.31 2.03 33.73
CA LEU A 508 -10.84 0.78 33.15
C LEU A 508 -9.35 0.83 32.82
N ILE A 509 -8.92 1.83 32.05
CA ILE A 509 -7.56 1.98 31.50
C ILE A 509 -6.83 3.23 32.01
N GLY A 510 -7.41 4.00 32.93
CA GLY A 510 -6.81 5.19 33.52
C GLY A 510 -7.16 6.48 32.77
N ALA A 511 -7.78 7.45 33.45
CA ALA A 511 -8.14 8.73 32.84
C ALA A 511 -6.92 9.48 32.28
N LYS A 512 -5.81 9.48 33.03
CA LYS A 512 -4.54 10.09 32.58
C LYS A 512 -3.98 9.45 31.32
N THR A 513 -4.18 8.14 31.15
CA THR A 513 -3.75 7.41 29.96
C THR A 513 -4.56 7.85 28.74
N VAL A 514 -5.88 7.97 28.89
CA VAL A 514 -6.77 8.46 27.84
C VAL A 514 -6.41 9.90 27.45
N ASP A 515 -6.27 10.78 28.45
CA ASP A 515 -5.90 12.19 28.22
C ASP A 515 -4.53 12.30 27.54
N ALA A 516 -3.55 11.52 28.00
CA ALA A 516 -2.21 11.51 27.41
C ALA A 516 -2.22 11.01 25.96
N ALA A 517 -2.98 9.94 25.66
CA ALA A 517 -3.10 9.41 24.29
C ALA A 517 -3.73 10.45 23.34
N ASN A 518 -4.79 11.12 23.78
CA ASN A 518 -5.48 12.14 22.99
C ASN A 518 -4.67 13.44 22.83
N ALA A 519 -3.70 13.69 23.71
CA ALA A 519 -2.80 14.84 23.64
C ALA A 519 -1.53 14.59 22.80
N LEU A 520 -1.29 13.35 22.33
CA LEU A 520 -0.10 13.04 21.53
C LEU A 520 -0.11 13.80 20.20
N ARG A 521 1.02 14.37 19.82
CA ARG A 521 1.21 14.91 18.47
C ARG A 521 1.65 13.81 17.51
N VAL A 522 0.74 13.38 16.64
CA VAL A 522 0.94 12.26 15.71
C VAL A 522 1.25 12.81 14.32
N VAL A 523 2.35 12.39 13.72
CA VAL A 523 2.80 12.82 12.40
C VAL A 523 2.76 11.62 11.45
N VAL A 524 1.86 11.66 10.49
CA VAL A 524 1.69 10.61 9.48
C VAL A 524 2.43 11.00 8.21
N ALA A 525 3.41 10.21 7.80
CA ALA A 525 4.08 10.36 6.51
C ALA A 525 3.29 9.63 5.41
N GLY A 526 2.87 10.35 4.38
CA GLY A 526 2.10 9.83 3.25
C GLY A 526 0.63 10.26 3.23
N SER A 527 0.02 10.22 2.05
CA SER A 527 -1.36 10.69 1.78
C SER A 527 -2.29 9.61 1.21
N GLY A 528 -1.84 8.34 1.23
CA GLY A 528 -2.59 7.18 0.76
C GLY A 528 -3.82 6.81 1.60
N ASP A 529 -4.45 5.67 1.29
CA ASP A 529 -5.68 5.24 1.99
C ASP A 529 -5.45 4.93 3.46
N VAL A 530 -4.35 4.25 3.79
CA VAL A 530 -3.97 3.95 5.17
C VAL A 530 -3.81 5.24 5.97
N ALA A 531 -3.13 6.25 5.40
CA ALA A 531 -2.97 7.56 6.04
C ALA A 531 -4.32 8.25 6.30
N ARG A 532 -5.25 8.15 5.34
CA ARG A 532 -6.60 8.71 5.48
C ARG A 532 -7.41 7.99 6.57
N GLU A 533 -7.32 6.67 6.66
CA GLU A 533 -7.97 5.92 7.76
C GLU A 533 -7.42 6.33 9.12
N ILE A 534 -6.11 6.40 9.28
CA ILE A 534 -5.44 6.77 10.54
C ILE A 534 -5.90 8.16 10.99
N ARG A 535 -5.94 9.13 10.07
CA ARG A 535 -6.47 10.47 10.37
C ARG A 535 -7.92 10.42 10.84
N SER A 536 -8.74 9.59 10.19
CA SER A 536 -10.17 9.48 10.53
C SER A 536 -10.43 8.84 11.89
N HIS A 537 -9.47 8.06 12.40
CA HIS A 537 -9.58 7.41 13.70
C HIS A 537 -9.36 8.38 14.88
N GLY A 538 -8.65 9.49 14.65
CA GLY A 538 -8.66 10.67 15.51
C GLY A 538 -7.94 10.51 16.86
N VAL A 539 -6.99 9.58 16.99
CA VAL A 539 -6.20 9.45 18.22
C VAL A 539 -5.01 10.39 18.18
N GLY A 540 -5.01 11.39 19.05
CA GLY A 540 -4.00 12.46 19.08
C GLY A 540 -4.28 13.60 18.10
N ASP A 541 -3.40 14.61 18.11
CA ASP A 541 -3.37 15.68 17.11
C ASP A 541 -2.61 15.21 15.86
N VAL A 542 -3.37 14.76 14.85
CA VAL A 542 -2.83 14.11 13.65
C VAL A 542 -2.50 15.14 12.58
N THR A 543 -1.22 15.22 12.21
CA THR A 543 -0.71 16.01 11.09
C THR A 543 -0.15 15.10 10.00
N THR A 544 -0.16 15.56 8.74
CA THR A 544 0.35 14.77 7.61
C THR A 544 1.54 15.46 6.96
N LEU A 545 2.58 14.68 6.66
CA LEU A 545 3.73 15.09 5.89
C LEU A 545 3.73 14.40 4.53
N GLU A 546 3.96 15.17 3.48
CA GLU A 546 4.16 14.64 2.13
C GLU A 546 5.64 14.53 1.81
N GLU A 547 6.01 13.50 1.06
CA GLU A 547 7.40 13.23 0.66
C GLU A 547 7.92 14.33 -0.27
N ARG A 548 9.18 14.74 -0.09
CA ARG A 548 9.82 15.74 -0.96
C ARG A 548 10.36 15.06 -2.23
N GLU A 549 10.25 15.75 -3.37
CA GLU A 549 10.89 15.27 -4.59
C GLU A 549 12.42 15.37 -4.50
N GLU A 550 13.14 14.34 -4.96
CA GLU A 550 14.59 14.41 -5.18
C GLU A 550 14.92 15.45 -6.26
N GLY A 551 15.42 16.61 -5.85
CA GLY A 551 15.98 17.62 -6.75
C GLY A 551 17.43 17.32 -7.10
N ALA A 552 17.84 17.65 -8.34
CA ALA A 552 19.23 17.58 -8.76
C ALA A 552 20.09 18.52 -7.87
N GLY A 553 20.79 17.95 -6.90
CA GLY A 553 21.65 18.67 -5.96
C GLY A 553 21.26 18.59 -4.49
N ASP A 554 20.16 17.90 -4.13
CA ASP A 554 19.80 17.75 -2.71
C ASP A 554 20.63 16.65 -2.02
N VAL A 555 21.60 17.06 -1.19
CA VAL A 555 22.46 16.17 -0.41
C VAL A 555 21.79 15.72 0.91
N GLY A 556 20.50 16.05 1.11
CA GLY A 556 19.76 15.90 2.36
C GLY A 556 18.87 14.66 2.50
N GLY A 557 18.73 13.82 1.46
CA GLY A 557 17.81 12.67 1.47
C GLY A 557 16.33 13.07 1.30
N ARG A 558 15.45 12.06 1.09
CA ARG A 558 14.01 12.23 0.83
C ARG A 558 13.22 12.88 1.99
N TRP A 559 13.72 12.77 3.20
CA TRP A 559 13.13 13.34 4.43
C TRP A 559 14.19 14.10 5.21
N ARG A 560 13.92 15.36 5.57
CA ARG A 560 14.82 16.16 6.40
C ARG A 560 14.33 16.22 7.83
N GLU A 561 15.25 16.38 8.78
CA GLU A 561 14.91 16.54 10.19
C GLU A 561 14.01 17.76 10.46
N ASP A 562 14.18 18.83 9.69
CA ASP A 562 13.37 20.05 9.80
C ASP A 562 11.92 19.86 9.33
N ASP A 563 11.62 18.78 8.57
CA ASP A 563 10.26 18.47 8.12
C ASP A 563 9.39 17.93 9.26
N VAL A 564 10.01 17.32 10.28
CA VAL A 564 9.31 16.74 11.43
C VAL A 564 9.19 17.78 12.55
N PRO A 565 7.95 18.14 12.98
CA PRO A 565 7.73 19.04 14.11
C PRO A 565 8.56 18.66 15.34
N ARG A 566 9.14 19.66 16.01
CA ARG A 566 10.04 19.44 17.17
C ARG A 566 9.36 18.75 18.34
N ASP A 567 8.06 18.95 18.47
CA ASP A 567 7.18 18.40 19.50
C ASP A 567 6.38 17.19 19.00
N ALA A 568 6.83 16.52 17.94
CA ALA A 568 6.24 15.26 17.49
C ALA A 568 6.47 14.15 18.53
N ASP A 569 5.41 13.42 18.84
CA ASP A 569 5.44 12.34 19.82
C ASP A 569 5.44 10.95 19.17
N VAL A 570 4.76 10.85 18.02
CA VAL A 570 4.61 9.62 17.25
C VAL A 570 4.79 9.93 15.78
N LEU A 571 5.62 9.14 15.12
CA LEU A 571 5.79 9.10 13.68
C LEU A 571 5.07 7.87 13.12
N VAL A 572 4.32 8.02 12.04
CA VAL A 572 3.57 6.92 11.44
C VAL A 572 3.88 6.83 9.94
N THR A 573 4.44 5.71 9.49
CA THR A 573 4.90 5.50 8.10
C THR A 573 3.80 4.90 7.22
N ALA A 574 2.91 5.75 6.71
CA ALA A 574 1.89 5.36 5.72
C ALA A 574 2.40 5.52 4.27
N LEU A 575 3.56 4.94 3.98
CA LEU A 575 4.31 5.06 2.72
C LEU A 575 4.29 3.77 1.90
N ASP A 576 4.45 3.84 0.58
CA ASP A 576 4.25 2.67 -0.30
C ASP A 576 5.52 1.86 -0.61
N ASP A 577 6.72 2.38 -0.31
CA ASP A 577 8.01 1.73 -0.59
C ASP A 577 8.88 1.51 0.66
N LEU A 578 9.68 0.45 0.65
CA LEU A 578 10.51 0.06 1.79
C LEU A 578 11.64 1.06 2.06
N SER A 579 12.17 1.72 1.03
CA SER A 579 13.30 2.64 1.19
C SER A 579 12.89 3.90 1.94
N SER A 580 11.75 4.49 1.60
CA SER A 580 11.19 5.66 2.28
C SER A 580 10.74 5.34 3.69
N ARG A 581 10.14 4.17 3.93
CA ARG A 581 9.84 3.67 5.28
C ARG A 581 11.12 3.58 6.13
N ARG A 582 12.21 3.00 5.58
CA ARG A 582 13.50 2.87 6.30
C ARG A 582 14.10 4.23 6.62
N ALA A 583 14.10 5.15 5.65
CA ALA A 583 14.62 6.50 5.85
C ALA A 583 13.85 7.27 6.94
N PHE A 584 12.53 7.07 7.04
CA PHE A 584 11.70 7.68 8.07
C PHE A 584 11.86 7.00 9.44
N ASP A 585 12.08 5.69 9.48
CA ASP A 585 12.43 4.98 10.71
C ASP A 585 13.81 5.42 11.26
N ASP A 586 14.82 5.50 10.40
CA ASP A 586 16.13 6.07 10.76
C ASP A 586 15.99 7.51 11.32
N LEU A 587 15.08 8.30 10.75
CA LEU A 587 14.77 9.64 11.23
C LEU A 587 14.11 9.62 12.62
N SER A 588 13.24 8.65 12.89
CA SER A 588 12.64 8.45 14.22
C SER A 588 13.70 8.15 15.28
N VAL A 589 14.69 7.32 14.94
CA VAL A 589 15.83 6.98 15.82
C VAL A 589 16.67 8.21 16.12
N ARG A 590 17.07 8.96 15.09
CA ARG A 590 17.86 10.19 15.27
C ARG A 590 17.14 11.24 16.12
N ARG A 591 15.81 11.31 16.02
CA ARG A 591 14.99 12.25 16.78
C ARG A 591 14.57 11.73 18.15
N GLY A 592 14.77 10.45 18.44
CA GLY A 592 14.28 9.82 19.67
C GLY A 592 12.75 9.85 19.79
N VAL A 593 12.04 9.73 18.66
CA VAL A 593 10.56 9.78 18.62
C VAL A 593 10.03 8.38 18.34
N ALA A 594 8.90 8.01 18.98
CA ALA A 594 8.25 6.74 18.73
C ALA A 594 7.77 6.64 17.28
N MET A 595 7.82 5.43 16.71
CA MET A 595 7.34 5.15 15.37
C MET A 595 6.39 3.94 15.35
N ILE A 596 5.34 4.05 14.55
CA ILE A 596 4.45 2.94 14.20
C ILE A 596 4.46 2.78 12.67
N ASP A 597 4.84 1.62 12.16
CA ASP A 597 4.85 1.29 10.72
C ASP A 597 3.68 0.38 10.33
N PRO A 598 2.61 0.96 9.73
CA PRO A 598 1.54 0.20 9.13
C PRO A 598 1.88 -0.22 7.67
N GLY A 599 1.76 -1.51 7.37
CA GLY A 599 1.88 -2.09 6.04
C GLY A 599 0.58 -2.76 5.60
N ALA A 600 0.16 -2.54 4.35
CA ALA A 600 -1.00 -3.19 3.75
C ALA A 600 -0.65 -3.72 2.35
N ASP A 601 -1.10 -4.94 2.05
CA ASP A 601 -0.97 -5.57 0.73
C ASP A 601 -2.18 -6.50 0.47
N GLY A 602 -3.17 -5.99 -0.27
CA GLY A 602 -4.42 -6.68 -0.53
C GLY A 602 -5.18 -7.01 0.75
N CYS A 603 -5.29 -8.30 1.07
CA CYS A 603 -5.93 -8.80 2.29
C CYS A 603 -4.93 -9.05 3.45
N ARG A 604 -3.65 -8.68 3.26
CA ARG A 604 -2.56 -8.83 4.25
C ARG A 604 -2.22 -7.48 4.88
N LEU A 605 -1.79 -7.52 6.14
CA LEU A 605 -1.37 -6.35 6.90
C LEU A 605 -0.20 -6.65 7.84
N SER A 606 0.54 -5.61 8.18
CA SER A 606 1.55 -5.60 9.23
C SER A 606 1.49 -4.29 10.02
N CYS A 607 1.75 -4.34 11.32
CA CYS A 607 1.90 -3.18 12.18
C CYS A 607 3.15 -3.40 13.04
N HIS A 608 4.20 -2.62 12.81
CA HIS A 608 5.44 -2.66 13.57
C HIS A 608 5.54 -1.46 14.49
N VAL A 609 6.06 -1.64 15.71
CA VAL A 609 6.14 -0.59 16.73
C VAL A 609 7.56 -0.44 17.26
N ALA A 610 8.14 0.75 17.06
CA ALA A 610 9.47 1.15 17.51
C ALA A 610 9.35 2.27 18.56
N ILE A 611 9.67 1.98 19.82
CA ILE A 611 9.55 2.90 20.94
C ILE A 611 10.95 3.18 21.52
N PRO A 612 11.35 4.46 21.63
CA PRO A 612 12.64 4.86 22.18
C PRO A 612 12.96 4.18 23.50
N HIS A 613 14.13 3.55 23.57
CA HIS A 613 14.66 2.82 24.73
C HIS A 613 13.80 1.64 25.24
N VAL A 614 12.76 1.23 24.50
CA VAL A 614 11.88 0.10 24.88
C VAL A 614 11.92 -1.03 23.84
N THR A 615 11.79 -0.71 22.55
CA THR A 615 11.74 -1.72 21.46
C THR A 615 12.76 -1.39 20.37
N ALA A 616 13.17 -2.38 19.57
CA ALA A 616 14.12 -2.14 18.48
C ALA A 616 13.42 -1.51 17.24
N PRO A 617 14.04 -0.50 16.61
CA PRO A 617 13.62 0.00 15.30
C PRO A 617 13.93 -1.02 14.20
N TRP A 618 13.18 -0.95 13.10
CA TRP A 618 13.25 -1.92 12.01
C TRP A 618 14.46 -1.70 11.08
N SER A 619 14.81 -0.46 10.82
CA SER A 619 15.91 0.01 9.97
C SER A 619 17.29 -0.52 10.38
N HIS A 620 17.48 -0.76 11.67
CA HIS A 620 18.72 -1.31 12.25
C HIS A 620 18.70 -2.85 12.42
N GLY A 621 17.67 -3.52 11.92
CA GLY A 621 17.60 -4.97 11.80
C GLY A 621 18.14 -5.51 10.47
N PRO A 622 17.89 -6.80 10.15
CA PRO A 622 18.21 -7.36 8.85
C PRO A 622 17.62 -6.52 7.70
N ARG A 623 18.42 -6.29 6.66
CA ARG A 623 17.93 -5.62 5.45
C ARG A 623 16.99 -6.56 4.71
N ASP A 624 15.83 -6.06 4.33
CA ASP A 624 14.94 -6.79 3.43
C ASP A 624 15.64 -7.02 2.11
N ALA A 625 15.22 -8.07 1.40
CA ALA A 625 15.59 -8.21 0.01
C ALA A 625 15.14 -6.94 -0.74
N PRO A 626 16.00 -6.35 -1.59
CA PRO A 626 15.59 -5.26 -2.44
C PRO A 626 14.42 -5.72 -3.32
N ASP A 627 13.53 -4.79 -3.65
CA ASP A 627 12.49 -5.06 -4.63
C ASP A 627 13.13 -5.61 -5.91
N TRP A 628 12.67 -6.78 -6.35
CA TRP A 628 13.21 -7.40 -7.54
C TRP A 628 12.87 -6.54 -8.76
N GLU A 629 13.88 -6.13 -9.52
CA GLU A 629 13.69 -5.42 -10.77
C GLU A 629 14.09 -6.30 -11.97
N PRO A 630 13.28 -6.33 -13.05
CA PRO A 630 13.68 -7.03 -14.27
C PRO A 630 14.95 -6.40 -14.86
N PRO A 631 15.90 -7.20 -15.37
CA PRO A 631 17.09 -6.67 -16.02
C PRO A 631 16.76 -5.68 -17.15
N SER A 632 17.58 -4.64 -17.32
CA SER A 632 17.35 -3.60 -18.33
C SER A 632 17.20 -4.13 -19.76
N CYS A 633 17.87 -5.25 -20.10
CA CYS A 633 17.72 -5.91 -21.40
C CYS A 633 16.33 -6.56 -21.59
N VAL A 634 15.71 -7.06 -20.53
CA VAL A 634 14.35 -7.61 -20.52
C VAL A 634 13.34 -6.48 -20.74
N LEU A 635 13.48 -5.38 -19.99
CA LEU A 635 12.60 -4.21 -20.13
C LEU A 635 12.76 -3.56 -21.51
N GLY A 636 13.99 -3.37 -21.97
CA GLY A 636 14.30 -2.73 -23.26
C GLY A 636 13.86 -3.56 -24.46
N ASN A 637 14.20 -4.85 -24.49
CA ASN A 637 14.14 -5.64 -25.72
C ASN A 637 13.38 -6.97 -25.63
N PHE A 638 13.36 -7.64 -24.48
CA PHE A 638 12.89 -9.03 -24.38
C PHE A 638 11.81 -9.24 -23.30
N PRO A 639 10.69 -8.50 -23.34
CA PRO A 639 9.59 -8.75 -22.42
C PRO A 639 8.92 -10.11 -22.76
N HIS A 640 8.49 -10.84 -21.74
CA HIS A 640 7.90 -12.17 -21.88
C HIS A 640 6.73 -12.44 -20.92
N VAL A 641 6.55 -11.59 -19.91
CA VAL A 641 5.35 -11.51 -19.05
C VAL A 641 4.78 -10.09 -19.05
N PHE A 642 3.51 -9.94 -18.70
CA PHE A 642 2.82 -8.65 -18.79
C PHE A 642 3.39 -7.58 -17.86
N ALA A 643 3.86 -7.96 -16.66
CA ALA A 643 4.50 -7.05 -15.71
C ALA A 643 5.73 -6.32 -16.31
N HIS A 644 6.51 -6.99 -17.17
CA HIS A 644 7.63 -6.35 -17.89
C HIS A 644 7.16 -5.24 -18.83
N CYS A 645 6.01 -5.43 -19.49
CA CYS A 645 5.40 -4.41 -20.33
C CYS A 645 4.87 -3.24 -19.49
N GLY A 646 4.33 -3.51 -18.29
CA GLY A 646 3.91 -2.50 -17.31
C GLY A 646 5.07 -1.61 -16.86
N LYS A 647 6.15 -2.20 -16.35
CA LYS A 647 7.35 -1.45 -15.95
C LYS A 647 7.93 -0.63 -17.10
N TRP A 648 8.04 -1.24 -18.29
CA TRP A 648 8.47 -0.51 -19.49
C TRP A 648 7.56 0.69 -19.79
N ALA A 649 6.24 0.54 -19.66
CA ALA A 649 5.28 1.61 -19.94
C ALA A 649 5.38 2.75 -18.91
N ARG A 650 5.60 2.45 -17.63
CA ARG A 650 5.87 3.45 -16.59
C ARG A 650 7.16 4.22 -16.86
N ASP A 651 8.24 3.51 -17.23
CA ASP A 651 9.51 4.13 -17.60
C ASP A 651 9.36 5.04 -18.83
N ARG A 652 8.61 4.60 -19.85
CA ARG A 652 8.29 5.44 -21.01
C ARG A 652 7.46 6.67 -20.62
N TYR A 653 6.52 6.54 -19.69
CA TYR A 653 5.76 7.70 -19.21
C TYR A 653 6.68 8.72 -18.55
N ALA A 654 7.55 8.29 -17.62
CA ALA A 654 8.51 9.16 -16.96
C ALA A 654 9.47 9.84 -17.97
N GLU A 655 9.97 9.11 -18.95
CA GLU A 655 10.86 9.64 -19.99
C GLU A 655 10.18 10.61 -20.96
N ILE A 656 8.89 10.45 -21.25
CA ILE A 656 8.18 11.27 -22.25
C ILE A 656 7.51 12.48 -21.59
N PHE A 657 6.97 12.30 -20.39
CA PHE A 657 6.08 13.26 -19.76
C PHE A 657 6.65 13.87 -18.48
N VAL A 658 7.68 13.31 -17.85
CA VAL A 658 8.23 13.88 -16.61
C VAL A 658 9.61 14.50 -16.85
N ALA A 659 10.60 13.72 -17.28
CA ALA A 659 11.98 14.18 -17.40
C ALA A 659 12.17 15.40 -18.34
N PRO A 660 11.58 15.44 -19.56
CA PRO A 660 11.72 16.59 -20.45
C PRO A 660 11.09 17.86 -19.89
N PHE A 661 9.96 17.73 -19.19
CA PHE A 661 9.24 18.86 -18.59
C PHE A 661 9.94 19.37 -17.33
N ARG A 662 10.55 18.49 -16.51
CA ARG A 662 11.42 18.88 -15.39
C ARG A 662 12.63 19.66 -15.89
N ALA A 663 13.31 19.18 -16.93
CA ALA A 663 14.43 19.88 -17.55
C ALA A 663 14.01 21.26 -18.09
N ALA A 664 12.86 21.33 -18.79
CA ALA A 664 12.32 22.59 -19.27
C ALA A 664 11.93 23.56 -18.13
N ARG A 665 11.37 23.06 -17.02
CA ARG A 665 11.02 23.88 -15.84
C ARG A 665 12.27 24.44 -15.17
N ALA A 666 13.29 23.62 -14.96
CA ALA A 666 14.57 24.07 -14.40
C ALA A 666 15.22 25.16 -15.27
N TYR A 667 15.16 25.00 -16.60
CA TYR A 667 15.60 26.02 -17.55
C TYR A 667 14.76 27.32 -17.45
N LEU A 668 13.44 27.22 -17.31
CA LEU A 668 12.58 28.40 -17.15
C LEU A 668 12.75 29.11 -15.80
N ASP A 669 12.97 28.37 -14.72
CA ASP A 669 13.17 28.94 -13.38
C ASP A 669 14.50 29.67 -13.24
N SER A 670 15.58 29.09 -13.79
CA SER A 670 16.87 29.78 -13.91
C SER A 670 16.77 31.06 -14.76
N SER A 671 15.83 31.11 -15.71
CA SER A 671 15.58 32.30 -16.53
C SER A 671 14.72 33.39 -15.86
N ALA A 672 14.11 33.14 -14.70
CA ALA A 672 13.15 34.05 -14.06
C ALA A 672 13.72 34.84 -12.86
N ALA A 673 14.87 34.44 -12.32
CA ALA A 673 15.62 35.25 -11.36
C ALA A 673 16.27 36.42 -12.11
N GLY A 674 15.89 37.65 -11.76
CA GLY A 674 16.32 38.87 -12.45
C GLY A 674 17.84 39.11 -12.42
N ASP A 675 18.30 39.82 -13.44
CA ASP A 675 19.51 40.65 -13.50
C ASP A 675 20.85 40.00 -13.94
N GLY A 676 20.86 38.76 -14.45
CA GLY A 676 22.13 38.12 -14.89
C GLY A 676 22.05 37.03 -15.94
N PHE A 677 21.03 37.00 -16.82
CA PHE A 677 20.86 35.90 -17.79
C PHE A 677 22.07 35.68 -18.72
N ASP A 678 22.69 36.76 -19.19
CA ASP A 678 23.82 36.65 -20.13
C ASP A 678 25.13 36.26 -19.43
N ASP A 679 25.25 36.47 -18.12
CA ASP A 679 26.49 36.21 -17.38
C ASP A 679 26.41 34.93 -16.55
N ASP A 680 25.28 34.52 -15.96
CA ASP A 680 25.22 33.35 -15.06
C ASP A 680 24.94 32.01 -15.76
N VAL A 681 24.13 31.99 -16.84
CA VAL A 681 24.00 30.78 -17.69
C VAL A 681 25.27 30.62 -18.51
N ALA A 682 25.83 31.71 -19.04
CA ALA A 682 27.13 31.67 -19.71
C ALA A 682 28.28 31.35 -18.73
N ALA A 683 28.25 31.83 -17.48
CA ALA A 683 29.27 31.50 -16.47
C ALA A 683 29.12 30.07 -15.94
N ALA A 684 27.92 29.58 -15.63
CA ALA A 684 27.71 28.17 -15.25
C ALA A 684 28.13 27.21 -16.38
N VAL A 685 27.85 27.59 -17.64
CA VAL A 685 28.29 26.87 -18.86
C VAL A 685 29.79 27.06 -19.13
N ALA A 686 30.42 28.17 -18.70
CA ALA A 686 31.84 28.46 -18.91
C ALA A 686 32.77 27.95 -17.80
N THR A 687 32.34 27.88 -16.53
CA THR A 687 33.14 27.38 -15.41
C THR A 687 33.13 25.86 -15.32
N GLU A 688 32.04 25.20 -15.72
CA GLU A 688 32.03 23.75 -15.95
C GLU A 688 32.28 23.43 -17.43
N ARG A 689 33.46 23.76 -17.95
CA ARG A 689 33.88 23.30 -19.28
C ARG A 689 33.63 21.78 -19.40
N MET A 690 32.65 21.45 -20.25
CA MET A 690 32.19 20.13 -20.69
C MET A 690 33.16 18.97 -20.39
N LYS A 691 32.79 18.12 -19.43
CA LYS A 691 33.28 16.73 -19.44
C LYS A 691 32.60 15.88 -20.53
N ASP A 692 31.39 16.27 -20.98
CA ASP A 692 30.64 15.60 -22.05
C ASP A 692 29.75 16.60 -22.85
N PRO A 693 30.23 17.12 -24.00
CA PRO A 693 29.47 18.02 -24.89
C PRO A 693 28.20 17.39 -25.46
N LYS A 694 28.22 16.08 -25.72
CA LYS A 694 27.16 15.34 -26.41
C LYS A 694 25.95 15.13 -25.51
N ALA A 695 26.18 14.81 -24.24
CA ALA A 695 25.11 14.73 -23.25
C ALA A 695 24.36 16.06 -23.08
N LYS A 696 25.11 17.17 -22.98
CA LYS A 696 24.52 18.51 -22.83
C LYS A 696 23.78 19.01 -24.06
N LEU A 697 24.26 18.70 -25.27
CA LEU A 697 23.51 18.94 -26.49
C LEU A 697 22.17 18.19 -26.51
N THR A 698 22.16 16.93 -26.08
CA THR A 698 20.95 16.10 -26.03
C THR A 698 19.93 16.67 -25.04
N GLU A 699 20.39 17.12 -23.87
CA GLU A 699 19.57 17.80 -22.86
C GLU A 699 18.96 19.10 -23.41
N LEU A 700 19.78 19.97 -24.04
CA LEU A 700 19.31 21.26 -24.56
C LEU A 700 18.38 21.09 -25.77
N ALA A 701 18.64 20.13 -26.66
CA ALA A 701 17.75 19.80 -27.77
C ALA A 701 16.39 19.32 -27.26
N THR A 702 16.37 18.52 -26.20
CA THR A 702 15.13 18.09 -25.53
C THR A 702 14.34 19.29 -24.99
N ILE A 703 15.02 20.25 -24.35
CA ILE A 703 14.40 21.49 -23.86
C ILE A 703 13.81 22.32 -25.01
N ARG A 704 14.54 22.48 -26.12
CA ARG A 704 14.05 23.15 -27.33
C ARG A 704 12.80 22.48 -27.89
N ASP A 705 12.78 21.16 -27.94
CA ASP A 705 11.65 20.42 -28.51
C ASP A 705 10.38 20.59 -27.66
N VAL A 706 10.51 20.54 -26.33
CA VAL A 706 9.41 20.79 -25.40
C VAL A 706 8.91 22.25 -25.49
N LEU A 707 9.80 23.23 -25.52
CA LEU A 707 9.40 24.63 -25.42
C LEU A 707 8.99 25.25 -26.77
N LEU A 708 9.47 24.72 -27.89
CA LEU A 708 9.31 25.34 -29.21
C LEU A 708 8.87 24.36 -30.29
N ALA A 709 9.71 23.37 -30.63
CA ALA A 709 9.56 22.63 -31.89
C ALA A 709 8.33 21.71 -31.90
N ASP A 710 8.06 21.02 -30.79
CA ASP A 710 6.93 20.11 -30.64
C ASP A 710 5.83 20.66 -29.72
N ALA A 711 5.85 21.97 -29.39
CA ALA A 711 4.85 22.61 -28.55
C ALA A 711 3.47 22.65 -29.26
N PRO A 712 2.44 21.95 -28.75
CA PRO A 712 1.14 21.85 -29.41
C PRO A 712 0.34 23.15 -29.30
N LYS A 713 -0.44 23.49 -30.34
CA LYS A 713 -1.36 24.65 -30.34
C LYS A 713 -2.82 24.24 -30.30
N THR A 714 -3.13 23.03 -30.78
CA THR A 714 -4.50 22.52 -30.89
C THR A 714 -4.60 21.08 -30.38
N VAL A 715 -5.82 20.64 -30.07
CA VAL A 715 -6.11 19.22 -29.73
C VAL A 715 -5.65 18.28 -30.85
N GLY A 716 -5.84 18.69 -32.12
CA GLY A 716 -5.40 17.92 -33.28
C GLY A 716 -3.88 17.75 -33.36
N ASP A 717 -3.09 18.73 -32.90
CA ASP A 717 -1.63 18.59 -32.81
C ASP A 717 -1.23 17.52 -31.80
N CYS A 718 -1.90 17.48 -30.64
CA CYS A 718 -1.68 16.45 -29.62
C CYS A 718 -2.04 15.05 -30.13
N VAL A 719 -3.16 14.89 -30.83
CA VAL A 719 -3.58 13.60 -31.42
C VAL A 719 -2.58 13.14 -32.50
N ARG A 720 -2.14 14.04 -33.39
CA ARG A 720 -1.10 13.73 -34.40
C ARG A 720 0.23 13.35 -33.77
N TRP A 721 0.64 14.05 -32.72
CA TRP A 721 1.84 13.71 -31.96
C TRP A 721 1.74 12.31 -31.32
N ALA A 722 0.60 12.00 -30.68
CA ALA A 722 0.36 10.72 -30.04
C ALA A 722 0.33 9.56 -31.06
N ALA A 723 -0.25 9.77 -32.24
CA ALA A 723 -0.23 8.79 -33.32
C ALA A 723 1.20 8.52 -33.85
N ARG A 724 2.01 9.58 -34.04
CA ARG A 724 3.44 9.43 -34.39
C ARG A 724 4.22 8.69 -33.31
N LEU A 725 3.93 8.97 -32.03
CA LEU A 725 4.53 8.26 -30.91
C LEU A 725 4.19 6.76 -30.94
N PHE A 726 2.92 6.41 -31.20
CA PHE A 726 2.50 5.00 -31.31
C PHE A 726 3.30 4.27 -32.41
N LYS A 727 3.39 4.88 -33.61
CA LYS A 727 4.18 4.32 -34.72
C LYS A 727 5.63 4.08 -34.32
N ARG A 728 6.29 5.07 -33.69
CA ARG A 728 7.68 4.92 -33.24
C ARG A 728 7.87 3.76 -32.27
N LEU A 729 6.98 3.63 -31.28
CA LEU A 729 7.13 2.65 -30.20
C LEU A 729 6.72 1.22 -30.60
N PHE A 730 5.68 1.06 -31.40
CA PHE A 730 5.06 -0.25 -31.66
C PHE A 730 5.21 -0.76 -33.11
N GLU A 731 5.74 0.07 -34.01
CA GLU A 731 6.10 -0.32 -35.37
C GLU A 731 7.59 -0.14 -35.65
N ASP A 732 8.11 1.09 -35.58
CA ASP A 732 9.48 1.40 -36.00
C ASP A 732 10.53 0.73 -35.09
N GLY A 733 10.36 0.82 -33.77
CA GLY A 733 11.25 0.18 -32.80
C GLY A 733 11.32 -1.35 -32.96
N PRO A 734 10.18 -2.07 -32.98
CA PRO A 734 10.14 -3.49 -33.30
C PRO A 734 10.78 -3.85 -34.66
N ASN A 735 10.57 -3.03 -35.70
CA ASN A 735 11.21 -3.23 -37.01
C ASN A 735 12.74 -3.03 -36.96
N GLU A 736 13.24 -2.07 -36.19
CA GLU A 736 14.68 -1.88 -35.95
C GLU A 736 15.30 -3.08 -35.21
N MET A 737 14.57 -3.65 -34.25
CA MET A 737 14.99 -4.86 -33.55
C MET A 737 15.09 -6.07 -34.49
N LEU A 738 14.09 -6.29 -35.35
CA LEU A 738 14.11 -7.38 -36.33
C LEU A 738 15.20 -7.20 -37.40
N ARG A 739 15.60 -5.95 -37.72
CA ARG A 739 16.76 -5.68 -38.58
C ARG A 739 18.07 -6.04 -37.90
N SER A 740 18.18 -5.76 -36.60
CA SER A 740 19.37 -6.07 -35.80
C SER A 740 19.49 -7.55 -35.47
N PHE A 741 18.35 -8.22 -35.25
CA PHE A 741 18.25 -9.64 -34.92
C PHE A 741 17.19 -10.33 -35.78
N PRO A 742 17.56 -10.81 -36.99
CA PRO A 742 16.64 -11.51 -37.89
C PRO A 742 15.94 -12.71 -37.22
N VAL A 743 14.71 -13.03 -37.64
CA VAL A 743 13.89 -14.10 -37.02
C VAL A 743 14.55 -15.48 -37.10
N ASP A 744 15.32 -15.72 -38.15
CA ASP A 744 16.05 -16.95 -38.42
C ASP A 744 17.46 -16.97 -37.80
N GLN A 745 17.85 -15.92 -37.06
CA GLN A 745 19.16 -15.85 -36.44
C GLN A 745 19.39 -17.00 -35.45
N LYS A 746 20.59 -17.58 -35.49
CA LYS A 746 21.05 -18.62 -34.58
C LYS A 746 22.15 -18.09 -33.67
N THR A 747 22.22 -18.64 -32.46
CA THR A 747 23.31 -18.44 -31.51
C THR A 747 24.58 -19.16 -31.96
N ALA A 748 25.72 -18.87 -31.33
CA ALA A 748 26.99 -19.56 -31.62
C ALA A 748 26.91 -21.08 -31.40
N ALA A 749 26.03 -21.53 -30.50
CA ALA A 749 25.75 -22.95 -30.23
C ALA A 749 24.77 -23.59 -31.23
N GLY A 750 24.30 -22.85 -32.25
CA GLY A 750 23.40 -23.35 -33.29
C GLY A 750 21.91 -23.32 -32.94
N ALA A 751 21.54 -23.02 -31.69
CA ALA A 751 20.14 -22.86 -31.27
C ALA A 751 19.53 -21.54 -31.77
N PRO A 752 18.22 -21.47 -32.09
CA PRO A 752 17.56 -20.23 -32.51
C PRO A 752 17.69 -19.11 -31.47
N PHE A 753 18.03 -17.90 -31.91
CA PHE A 753 18.16 -16.73 -31.05
C PHE A 753 16.83 -16.37 -30.36
N TRP A 754 15.72 -16.44 -31.12
CA TRP A 754 14.37 -16.21 -30.63
C TRP A 754 13.79 -17.50 -30.02
N SER A 755 14.26 -17.83 -28.81
CA SER A 755 13.79 -18.98 -28.04
C SER A 755 13.72 -18.63 -26.55
N GLY A 756 12.93 -19.40 -25.79
CA GLY A 756 12.71 -19.17 -24.36
C GLY A 756 12.15 -17.76 -24.08
N THR A 757 12.86 -16.99 -23.25
CA THR A 757 12.50 -15.62 -22.84
C THR A 757 12.61 -14.58 -23.96
N LYS A 758 13.25 -14.93 -25.08
CA LYS A 758 13.42 -14.04 -26.24
C LYS A 758 12.34 -14.32 -27.27
N ARG A 759 11.29 -13.51 -27.27
CA ARG A 759 10.16 -13.62 -28.21
C ARG A 759 10.36 -12.66 -29.38
N ALA A 760 10.28 -13.16 -30.61
CA ALA A 760 10.38 -12.32 -31.79
C ALA A 760 9.20 -11.32 -31.83
N PRO A 761 9.46 -10.01 -31.89
CA PRO A 761 8.39 -9.02 -31.93
C PRO A 761 7.63 -9.09 -33.25
N LYS A 762 6.34 -8.78 -33.21
CA LYS A 762 5.42 -8.64 -34.34
C LYS A 762 4.94 -7.18 -34.39
N PRO A 763 5.58 -6.33 -35.20
CA PRO A 763 5.24 -4.92 -35.30
C PRO A 763 3.75 -4.70 -35.58
N ILE A 764 3.13 -3.76 -34.88
CA ILE A 764 1.73 -3.37 -35.15
C ILE A 764 1.77 -2.36 -36.30
N LYS A 765 1.37 -2.79 -37.50
CA LYS A 765 1.34 -1.91 -38.68
C LYS A 765 0.49 -0.68 -38.43
N TYR A 766 1.06 0.51 -38.58
CA TYR A 766 0.32 1.76 -38.53
C TYR A 766 -0.57 1.89 -39.78
N GLY A 767 -1.88 2.10 -39.61
CA GLY A 767 -2.82 2.18 -40.74
C GLY A 767 -3.93 1.12 -40.77
N GLY A 768 -5.01 1.41 -41.51
CA GLY A 768 -6.02 0.43 -41.91
C GLY A 768 -6.90 -0.12 -40.78
N SER A 769 -7.06 -1.45 -40.71
CA SER A 769 -7.91 -2.11 -39.71
C SER A 769 -7.40 -1.96 -38.26
N ASN A 770 -6.10 -1.75 -38.06
CA ASN A 770 -5.50 -1.61 -36.73
C ASN A 770 -5.92 -0.32 -36.02
N PHE A 771 -6.34 0.71 -36.76
CA PHE A 771 -6.86 1.95 -36.19
C PHE A 771 -8.16 1.78 -35.41
N HIS A 772 -8.89 0.70 -35.67
CA HIS A 772 -10.15 0.40 -34.98
C HIS A 772 -9.93 -0.45 -33.72
N THR A 773 -8.67 -0.77 -33.39
CA THR A 773 -8.36 -1.55 -32.19
C THR A 773 -8.49 -0.69 -30.93
N ARG A 774 -9.11 -1.26 -29.90
CA ARG A 774 -9.33 -0.62 -28.59
C ARG A 774 -8.06 -0.06 -27.96
N HIS A 775 -6.95 -0.79 -28.03
CA HIS A 775 -5.68 -0.38 -27.42
C HIS A 775 -4.98 0.74 -28.19
N TYR A 776 -5.05 0.78 -29.53
CA TYR A 776 -4.55 1.92 -30.31
C TYR A 776 -5.29 3.20 -29.96
N ALA A 777 -6.63 3.18 -30.05
CA ALA A 777 -7.45 4.34 -29.75
C ALA A 777 -7.23 4.85 -28.32
N SER A 778 -7.10 3.93 -27.36
CA SER A 778 -6.83 4.25 -25.97
C SER A 778 -5.45 4.87 -25.75
N PHE A 779 -4.41 4.32 -26.40
CA PHE A 779 -3.07 4.90 -26.31
C PHE A 779 -3.04 6.33 -26.85
N VAL A 780 -3.63 6.56 -28.03
CA VAL A 780 -3.63 7.88 -28.66
C VAL A 780 -4.39 8.91 -27.82
N VAL A 781 -5.57 8.55 -27.30
CA VAL A 781 -6.36 9.42 -26.44
C VAL A 781 -5.63 9.72 -25.13
N ALA A 782 -5.09 8.71 -24.45
CA ALA A 782 -4.37 8.89 -23.18
C ALA A 782 -3.12 9.78 -23.35
N ALA A 783 -2.30 9.50 -24.36
CA ALA A 783 -1.09 10.26 -24.64
C ALA A 783 -1.40 11.71 -25.06
N ALA A 784 -2.46 11.92 -25.85
CA ALA A 784 -2.89 13.26 -26.24
C ALA A 784 -3.42 14.07 -25.05
N ARG A 785 -4.19 13.44 -24.15
CA ARG A 785 -4.67 14.08 -22.90
C ARG A 785 -3.53 14.45 -21.97
N ALA A 786 -2.58 13.54 -21.74
CA ALA A 786 -1.40 13.82 -20.93
C ALA A 786 -0.60 15.01 -21.50
N ARG A 787 -0.43 15.05 -22.82
CA ARG A 787 0.23 16.18 -23.48
C ARG A 787 -0.57 17.47 -23.37
N MET A 788 -1.89 17.46 -23.57
CA MET A 788 -2.72 18.66 -23.38
C MET A 788 -2.61 19.23 -21.96
N LEU A 789 -2.63 18.35 -20.96
CA LEU A 789 -2.48 18.73 -19.56
C LEU A 789 -1.12 19.43 -19.32
N ALA A 790 -0.04 18.87 -19.87
CA ALA A 790 1.31 19.41 -19.71
C ALA A 790 1.51 20.82 -20.31
N TYR A 791 0.76 21.17 -21.35
CA TYR A 791 0.80 22.51 -21.99
C TYR A 791 -0.36 23.43 -21.57
N GLY A 792 -1.20 23.01 -20.61
CA GLY A 792 -2.33 23.82 -20.15
C GLY A 792 -3.42 24.05 -21.21
N LEU A 793 -3.55 23.17 -22.21
CA LEU A 793 -4.55 23.26 -23.29
C LEU A 793 -5.95 22.81 -22.84
N LYS A 794 -6.37 23.17 -21.62
CA LYS A 794 -7.69 22.83 -21.08
C LYS A 794 -8.77 23.77 -21.65
N PRO A 795 -10.00 23.27 -21.89
CA PRO A 795 -11.18 24.13 -22.00
C PRO A 795 -11.34 24.97 -20.72
N LYS A 796 -11.94 26.16 -20.84
CA LYS A 796 -12.30 26.96 -19.66
C LYS A 796 -13.27 26.16 -18.77
N LYS A 797 -12.98 26.09 -17.47
CA LYS A 797 -13.87 25.50 -16.45
C LYS A 797 -15.17 26.30 -16.37
N GLU A 798 -16.22 25.83 -17.02
CA GLU A 798 -17.58 26.38 -16.92
C GLU A 798 -18.58 25.19 -16.92
N GLY A 799 -18.74 24.53 -15.76
CA GLY A 799 -19.79 23.54 -15.53
C GLY A 799 -19.32 22.19 -14.97
N ASP A 800 -20.08 21.14 -15.30
CA ASP A 800 -19.84 19.75 -14.88
C ASP A 800 -18.57 19.18 -15.54
N GLU A 801 -17.60 18.77 -14.71
CA GLU A 801 -16.30 18.21 -15.12
C GLU A 801 -16.43 16.98 -16.03
N ASN A 802 -17.51 16.19 -15.89
CA ASN A 802 -17.74 15.02 -16.73
C ASN A 802 -18.16 15.43 -18.14
N ALA A 803 -19.09 16.38 -18.25
CA ALA A 803 -19.52 16.91 -19.54
C ALA A 803 -18.35 17.55 -20.32
N GLU A 804 -17.44 18.21 -19.61
CA GLU A 804 -16.20 18.75 -20.20
C GLU A 804 -15.27 17.64 -20.69
N THR A 805 -15.02 16.62 -19.85
CA THR A 805 -14.18 15.46 -20.20
C THR A 805 -14.73 14.71 -21.42
N LEU A 806 -16.05 14.50 -21.50
CA LEU A 806 -16.70 13.88 -22.65
C LEU A 806 -16.49 14.70 -23.94
N ARG A 807 -16.66 16.03 -23.89
CA ARG A 807 -16.44 16.90 -25.04
C ARG A 807 -15.00 16.85 -25.55
N GLU A 808 -14.02 16.83 -24.63
CA GLU A 808 -12.61 16.66 -24.99
C GLU A 808 -12.36 15.32 -25.69
N MET A 809 -12.91 14.24 -25.16
CA MET A 809 -12.78 12.90 -25.75
C MET A 809 -13.44 12.80 -27.12
N ASP A 810 -14.61 13.42 -27.30
CA ASP A 810 -15.30 13.45 -28.60
C ASP A 810 -14.53 14.26 -29.64
N ALA A 811 -13.92 15.38 -29.23
CA ALA A 811 -13.03 16.16 -30.09
C ALA A 811 -11.81 15.33 -30.52
N MET A 812 -11.18 14.59 -29.59
CA MET A 812 -10.07 13.69 -29.91
C MET A 812 -10.49 12.53 -30.82
N ARG A 813 -11.65 11.91 -30.57
CA ARG A 813 -12.20 10.84 -31.42
C ARG A 813 -12.45 11.35 -32.84
N THR A 814 -12.94 12.59 -32.97
CA THR A 814 -13.14 13.24 -34.27
C THR A 814 -11.83 13.47 -35.00
N GLU A 815 -10.81 14.01 -34.33
CA GLU A 815 -9.47 14.18 -34.92
C GLU A 815 -8.81 12.83 -35.26
N LEU A 816 -9.00 11.81 -34.41
CA LEU A 816 -8.53 10.46 -34.68
C LEU A 816 -9.21 9.89 -35.93
N ALA A 817 -10.52 10.05 -36.08
CA ALA A 817 -11.25 9.61 -37.26
C ALA A 817 -10.77 10.30 -38.56
N LYS A 818 -10.35 11.56 -38.48
CA LYS A 818 -9.74 12.27 -39.64
C LYS A 818 -8.41 11.63 -40.03
N LEU A 819 -7.57 11.26 -39.06
CA LEU A 819 -6.30 10.56 -39.28
C LEU A 819 -6.49 9.17 -39.89
N THR A 820 -7.56 8.46 -39.53
CA THR A 820 -7.83 7.11 -40.06
C THR A 820 -8.39 7.11 -41.48
N GLN A 821 -9.01 8.22 -41.91
CA GLN A 821 -9.60 8.39 -43.24
C GLN A 821 -8.63 8.98 -44.27
N ALA A 822 -7.46 9.48 -43.86
CA ALA A 822 -6.47 10.04 -44.77
C ALA A 822 -5.73 8.93 -45.56
N PRO A 823 -5.53 9.07 -46.89
CA PRO A 823 -4.77 8.10 -47.68
C PRO A 823 -3.31 8.04 -47.21
N ALA A 824 -2.74 6.83 -47.19
CA ALA A 824 -1.45 6.48 -46.58
C ALA A 824 -0.19 7.16 -47.19
N SER A 825 -0.33 8.20 -48.00
CA SER A 825 0.79 8.86 -48.70
C SER A 825 1.09 10.30 -48.25
N ALA A 826 0.53 10.77 -47.14
CA ALA A 826 0.74 12.14 -46.67
C ALA A 826 1.04 12.20 -45.17
N THR A 827 2.23 11.77 -44.78
CA THR A 827 2.84 12.21 -43.52
C THR A 827 4.31 12.50 -43.79
N ASP A 828 4.74 13.73 -43.49
CA ASP A 828 6.10 14.22 -43.70
C ASP A 828 7.14 13.32 -43.01
N ASP A 829 7.96 12.65 -43.83
CA ASP A 829 9.15 11.91 -43.43
C ASP A 829 10.29 12.90 -43.14
N ALA A 830 10.31 13.49 -41.95
CA ALA A 830 11.46 14.26 -41.48
C ALA A 830 11.54 14.30 -39.94
N ALA A 831 11.84 13.16 -39.31
CA ALA A 831 12.62 13.09 -38.05
C ALA A 831 12.64 11.63 -37.54
N GLY A 832 13.77 10.93 -37.70
CA GLY A 832 13.95 9.61 -37.09
C GLY A 832 14.97 8.72 -37.79
N ALA A 833 16.21 9.18 -37.94
CA ALA A 833 17.31 8.32 -38.35
C ALA A 833 18.61 8.77 -37.69
N ALA A 834 18.95 8.18 -36.54
CA ALA A 834 20.33 8.06 -36.08
C ALA A 834 20.41 7.06 -34.90
N ASN A 835 20.58 5.78 -35.20
CA ASN A 835 21.35 4.92 -34.31
C ASN A 835 22.20 3.96 -35.15
N LYS A 836 23.34 4.47 -35.61
CA LYS A 836 24.33 3.69 -36.36
C LYS A 836 25.34 3.16 -35.35
N LYS A 837 25.38 1.84 -35.21
CA LYS A 837 26.39 1.09 -34.45
C LYS A 837 27.80 1.54 -34.87
N ARG A 838 28.52 2.22 -33.97
CA ARG A 838 29.89 2.70 -34.20
C ARG A 838 30.93 1.67 -33.79
N LYS A 839 32.05 1.68 -34.52
CA LYS A 839 33.30 1.01 -34.16
C LYS A 839 34.46 1.97 -34.48
N ARG A 840 35.39 2.09 -33.51
CA ARG A 840 36.77 2.66 -33.54
C ARG A 840 36.98 4.18 -33.28
N GLU A 841 36.99 4.51 -31.99
CA GLU A 841 38.02 5.20 -31.16
C GLU A 841 39.04 6.25 -31.68
N ASP A 842 39.01 6.78 -32.91
CA ASP A 842 40.01 7.82 -33.32
C ASP A 842 39.42 9.16 -33.84
N ASP A 843 38.10 9.43 -33.74
CA ASP A 843 37.41 10.62 -34.33
C ASP A 843 36.67 11.52 -33.30
N ASP A 844 37.01 11.50 -32.01
CA ASP A 844 36.17 12.17 -30.98
C ASP A 844 36.24 13.72 -30.97
N ASP A 845 37.36 14.33 -31.38
CA ASP A 845 37.55 15.80 -31.29
C ASP A 845 36.69 16.61 -32.28
N ASP A 846 36.50 16.13 -33.52
CA ASP A 846 35.71 16.81 -34.56
C ASP A 846 34.19 16.74 -34.26
N GLU A 847 33.75 15.66 -33.65
CA GLU A 847 32.35 15.49 -33.26
C GLU A 847 31.97 16.34 -32.06
N ASP A 848 32.88 16.52 -31.11
CA ASP A 848 32.68 17.39 -29.95
C ASP A 848 32.63 18.86 -30.36
N ALA A 849 33.42 19.28 -31.35
CA ALA A 849 33.34 20.60 -31.95
C ALA A 849 31.98 20.83 -32.66
N ALA A 850 31.50 19.84 -33.41
CA ALA A 850 30.17 19.89 -34.03
C ALA A 850 29.05 19.93 -32.99
N ALA A 851 29.17 19.17 -31.90
CA ALA A 851 28.20 19.16 -30.80
C ALA A 851 28.12 20.53 -30.10
N ARG A 852 29.27 21.19 -29.89
CA ARG A 852 29.35 22.56 -29.34
C ARG A 852 28.68 23.58 -30.24
N ALA A 853 28.96 23.55 -31.54
CA ALA A 853 28.34 24.49 -32.49
C ALA A 853 26.81 24.32 -32.56
N ALA A 854 26.33 23.07 -32.52
CA ALA A 854 24.89 22.79 -32.46
C ALA A 854 24.27 23.25 -31.13
N PHE A 855 24.99 23.10 -30.01
CA PHE A 855 24.56 23.58 -28.70
C PHE A 855 24.37 25.10 -28.70
N ASP A 856 25.37 25.84 -29.18
CA ASP A 856 25.33 27.30 -29.25
C ASP A 856 24.16 27.80 -30.13
N ALA A 857 23.91 27.11 -31.25
CA ALA A 857 22.79 27.44 -32.13
C ALA A 857 21.42 27.27 -31.45
N ILE A 858 21.23 26.17 -30.70
CA ILE A 858 19.99 25.92 -29.96
C ILE A 858 19.83 26.91 -28.80
N ALA A 859 20.92 27.21 -28.08
CA ALA A 859 20.92 28.19 -26.99
C ALA A 859 20.53 29.59 -27.50
N ALA A 860 21.05 29.99 -28.66
CA ALA A 860 20.69 31.24 -29.32
C ALA A 860 19.20 31.26 -29.74
N GLU A 861 18.67 30.15 -30.27
CA GLU A 861 17.25 30.05 -30.63
C GLU A 861 16.35 30.23 -29.40
N LEU A 862 16.63 29.49 -28.31
CA LEU A 862 15.87 29.58 -27.05
C LEU A 862 15.91 30.99 -26.46
N SER A 863 17.07 31.64 -26.50
CA SER A 863 17.25 33.02 -26.02
C SER A 863 16.44 34.01 -26.85
N SER A 864 16.44 33.87 -28.18
CA SER A 864 15.69 34.75 -29.09
C SER A 864 14.17 34.68 -28.89
N LYS A 865 13.65 33.55 -28.41
CA LYS A 865 12.22 33.29 -28.18
C LYS A 865 11.85 33.31 -26.69
N ARG A 866 12.67 33.89 -25.82
CA ARG A 866 12.49 33.90 -24.35
C ARG A 866 11.09 34.34 -23.89
N VAL A 867 10.55 35.40 -24.49
CA VAL A 867 9.20 35.89 -24.17
C VAL A 867 8.14 34.84 -24.50
N GLN A 868 8.25 34.16 -25.65
CA GLN A 868 7.31 33.13 -26.06
C GLN A 868 7.36 31.90 -25.14
N ILE A 869 8.55 31.46 -24.71
CA ILE A 869 8.70 30.26 -23.86
C ILE A 869 8.32 30.52 -22.40
N SER A 870 8.42 31.77 -21.93
CA SER A 870 8.07 32.16 -20.54
C SER A 870 6.60 31.90 -20.18
N SER A 871 5.69 31.96 -21.15
CA SER A 871 4.26 31.68 -20.91
C SER A 871 3.96 30.21 -20.57
N LEU A 872 4.89 29.29 -20.82
CA LEU A 872 4.76 27.87 -20.50
C LEU A 872 5.19 27.53 -19.07
N ARG A 873 5.79 28.49 -18.34
CA ARG A 873 6.31 28.28 -16.98
C ARG A 873 5.25 27.78 -16.01
N GLU A 874 4.12 28.49 -15.91
CA GLU A 874 3.03 28.14 -15.00
C GLU A 874 2.30 26.85 -15.40
N PRO A 875 1.91 26.63 -16.68
CA PRO A 875 1.34 25.35 -17.12
C PRO A 875 2.22 24.14 -16.79
N ILE A 876 3.53 24.23 -17.04
CA ILE A 876 4.47 23.13 -16.77
C ILE A 876 4.61 22.89 -15.27
N ALA A 877 4.66 23.95 -14.44
CA ALA A 877 4.69 23.78 -12.99
C ALA A 877 3.41 23.15 -12.44
N ALA A 878 2.24 23.64 -12.88
CA ALA A 878 0.96 23.08 -12.47
C ALA A 878 0.85 21.60 -12.86
N TYR A 879 1.33 21.25 -14.06
CA TYR A 879 1.39 19.87 -14.51
C TYR A 879 2.33 19.01 -13.64
N LEU A 880 3.58 19.42 -13.45
CA LEU A 880 4.54 18.68 -12.63
C LEU A 880 4.05 18.53 -11.18
N ALA A 881 3.46 19.57 -10.59
CA ALA A 881 2.86 19.47 -9.25
C ALA A 881 1.77 18.38 -9.15
N THR A 882 1.08 18.06 -10.25
CA THR A 882 0.03 17.02 -10.29
C THR A 882 0.47 15.68 -10.90
N SER A 883 1.61 15.63 -11.62
CA SER A 883 1.99 14.49 -12.47
C SER A 883 3.44 14.03 -12.31
N ALA A 884 4.23 14.67 -11.42
CA ALA A 884 5.63 14.34 -11.21
C ALA A 884 5.85 13.10 -10.32
N ALA A 885 4.85 12.72 -9.51
CA ALA A 885 4.76 11.42 -8.87
C ALA A 885 3.85 10.48 -9.68
N PHE A 886 4.26 9.22 -9.84
CA PHE A 886 3.43 8.20 -10.48
C PHE A 886 2.14 7.99 -9.65
N ALA A 887 1.00 8.44 -10.18
CA ALA A 887 -0.31 8.29 -9.54
C ALA A 887 -1.13 7.16 -10.21
N PRO A 888 -1.16 5.92 -9.66
CA PRO A 888 -1.90 4.80 -10.23
C PRO A 888 -3.43 5.04 -10.31
N ARG A 889 -3.92 6.04 -9.59
CA ARG A 889 -5.34 6.45 -9.55
C ARG A 889 -5.70 7.57 -10.51
N ASP A 890 -4.71 8.22 -11.15
CA ASP A 890 -5.00 9.21 -12.18
C ASP A 890 -5.44 8.48 -13.47
N PRO A 891 -6.67 8.69 -13.96
CA PRO A 891 -7.17 8.04 -15.17
C PRO A 891 -6.31 8.30 -16.41
N ILE A 892 -5.66 9.47 -16.50
CA ILE A 892 -4.81 9.82 -17.63
C ILE A 892 -3.54 8.96 -17.61
N HIS A 893 -2.89 8.89 -16.44
CA HIS A 893 -1.68 8.10 -16.24
C HIS A 893 -1.95 6.60 -16.38
N ALA A 894 -2.88 6.08 -15.58
CA ALA A 894 -3.28 4.67 -15.60
C ALA A 894 -3.70 4.23 -17.01
N GLY A 895 -4.41 5.10 -17.73
CA GLY A 895 -4.80 4.85 -19.11
C GLY A 895 -3.67 4.80 -20.11
N PHE A 896 -2.68 5.69 -20.01
CA PHE A 896 -1.49 5.64 -20.86
C PHE A 896 -0.71 4.35 -20.60
N VAL A 897 -0.42 4.04 -19.34
CA VAL A 897 0.41 2.91 -18.95
C VAL A 897 -0.24 1.58 -19.34
N ALA A 898 -1.54 1.40 -19.07
CA ALA A 898 -2.26 0.20 -19.48
C ALA A 898 -2.32 0.04 -21.00
N ALA A 899 -2.62 1.11 -21.75
CA ALA A 899 -2.69 1.05 -23.20
C ALA A 899 -1.31 0.76 -23.84
N ALA A 900 -0.24 1.37 -23.31
CA ALA A 900 1.13 1.15 -23.76
C ALA A 900 1.61 -0.28 -23.45
N ALA A 901 1.34 -0.77 -22.23
CA ALA A 901 1.68 -2.13 -21.82
C ALA A 901 0.95 -3.19 -22.66
N LEU A 902 -0.36 -3.02 -22.91
CA LEU A 902 -1.15 -3.91 -23.77
C LEU A 902 -0.64 -3.91 -25.22
N SER A 903 -0.32 -2.74 -25.76
CA SER A 903 0.22 -2.63 -27.12
C SER A 903 1.57 -3.34 -27.24
N ARG A 904 2.46 -3.19 -26.25
CA ARG A 904 3.73 -3.93 -26.18
C ARG A 904 3.51 -5.43 -26.02
N ALA A 905 2.58 -5.83 -25.16
CA ALA A 905 2.23 -7.24 -24.97
C ALA A 905 1.74 -7.90 -26.28
N ARG A 906 0.96 -7.18 -27.09
CA ARG A 906 0.55 -7.62 -28.44
C ARG A 906 1.75 -7.76 -29.38
N VAL A 907 2.68 -6.80 -29.38
CA VAL A 907 3.92 -6.88 -30.19
C VAL A 907 4.69 -8.17 -29.88
N TYR A 908 4.88 -8.52 -28.61
CA TYR A 908 5.65 -9.73 -28.23
C TYR A 908 4.80 -11.00 -28.10
N SER A 909 3.51 -10.94 -28.45
CA SER A 909 2.55 -12.04 -28.29
C SER A 909 2.58 -12.63 -26.85
N ILE A 910 2.53 -11.75 -25.84
CA ILE A 910 2.57 -12.09 -24.41
C ILE A 910 1.17 -12.49 -23.94
N HIS A 911 1.08 -13.60 -23.20
CA HIS A 911 -0.14 -14.03 -22.55
C HIS A 911 -0.47 -13.13 -21.36
N LEU A 912 -1.73 -12.72 -21.27
CA LEU A 912 -2.22 -11.90 -20.16
C LEU A 912 -2.70 -12.75 -18.98
N GLY A 913 -2.69 -14.09 -19.08
CA GLY A 913 -3.26 -14.95 -18.06
C GLY A 913 -4.75 -14.69 -17.84
N ARG A 914 -5.19 -14.88 -16.60
CA ARG A 914 -6.51 -14.51 -16.09
C ARG A 914 -6.68 -13.03 -15.76
N LEU A 915 -5.88 -12.13 -16.35
CA LEU A 915 -6.22 -10.69 -16.42
C LEU A 915 -7.41 -10.51 -17.38
N GLU A 916 -8.55 -11.10 -17.01
CA GLU A 916 -9.79 -11.12 -17.78
C GLU A 916 -10.48 -9.76 -17.71
N GLU A 917 -10.24 -9.02 -16.62
CA GLU A 917 -10.80 -7.70 -16.38
C GLU A 917 -9.81 -6.57 -16.55
N TYR A 918 -10.42 -5.45 -16.92
CA TYR A 918 -9.72 -4.21 -17.15
C TYR A 918 -9.02 -3.67 -15.88
N TYR A 919 -9.63 -3.80 -14.69
CA TYR A 919 -9.03 -3.31 -13.44
C TYR A 919 -7.76 -4.07 -13.06
N ASP A 920 -7.70 -5.38 -13.32
CA ASP A 920 -6.49 -6.18 -13.11
C ASP A 920 -5.36 -5.77 -14.07
N VAL A 921 -5.70 -5.53 -15.34
CA VAL A 921 -4.74 -5.05 -16.34
C VAL A 921 -4.15 -3.71 -15.93
N VAL A 922 -4.99 -2.77 -15.49
CA VAL A 922 -4.51 -1.46 -15.00
C VAL A 922 -3.64 -1.65 -13.78
N SER A 923 -4.07 -2.43 -12.79
CA SER A 923 -3.33 -2.60 -11.55
C SER A 923 -1.96 -3.22 -11.78
N VAL A 924 -1.85 -4.29 -12.57
CA VAL A 924 -0.56 -4.91 -12.91
C VAL A 924 0.31 -3.98 -13.78
N ALA A 925 -0.28 -3.27 -14.75
CA ALA A 925 0.47 -2.35 -15.59
C ALA A 925 0.97 -1.13 -14.80
N ALA A 926 0.18 -0.68 -13.82
CA ALA A 926 0.48 0.44 -12.93
C ALA A 926 1.36 0.06 -11.73
N ASP A 927 1.59 -1.23 -11.45
CA ASP A 927 2.17 -1.66 -10.17
C ASP A 927 1.31 -1.25 -8.96
N ALA A 928 0.01 -1.08 -9.17
CA ALA A 928 -0.89 -0.72 -8.09
C ALA A 928 -1.08 -1.93 -7.18
N LYS A 929 -0.63 -1.81 -5.93
CA LYS A 929 -0.85 -2.83 -4.90
C LYS A 929 -2.37 -3.01 -4.70
N PRO A 930 -2.89 -4.24 -4.61
CA PRO A 930 -4.29 -4.47 -4.27
C PRO A 930 -4.59 -3.84 -2.90
N GLY A 931 -5.82 -3.34 -2.73
CA GLY A 931 -6.21 -2.62 -1.52
C GLY A 931 -7.64 -2.90 -1.11
N MET A 932 -7.86 -3.26 0.16
CA MET A 932 -9.19 -3.48 0.73
C MET A 932 -9.49 -2.42 1.81
N PRO A 933 -10.62 -1.68 1.72
CA PRO A 933 -11.00 -0.69 2.72
C PRO A 933 -11.02 -1.24 4.14
N GLY A 934 -11.51 -2.47 4.33
CA GLY A 934 -11.58 -3.09 5.65
C GLY A 934 -10.21 -3.40 6.26
N VAL A 935 -9.21 -3.73 5.43
CA VAL A 935 -7.83 -3.95 5.88
C VAL A 935 -7.19 -2.63 6.31
N ASN A 936 -7.40 -1.56 5.53
CA ASN A 936 -6.91 -0.23 5.89
C ASN A 936 -7.53 0.26 7.22
N ALA A 937 -8.84 0.04 7.41
CA ALA A 937 -9.54 0.41 8.63
C ALA A 937 -9.08 -0.41 9.84
N LEU A 938 -8.89 -1.72 9.68
CA LEU A 938 -8.35 -2.59 10.71
C LEU A 938 -6.93 -2.16 11.11
N LEU A 939 -6.09 -1.82 10.13
CA LEU A 939 -4.73 -1.36 10.37
C LEU A 939 -4.70 -0.02 11.13
N ALA A 940 -5.56 0.93 10.76
CA ALA A 940 -5.73 2.18 11.49
C ALA A 940 -6.20 1.94 12.94
N ALA A 941 -7.10 0.97 13.15
CA ALA A 941 -7.55 0.61 14.49
C ALA A 941 -6.41 0.03 15.35
N LEU A 942 -5.53 -0.78 14.76
CA LEU A 942 -4.34 -1.31 15.44
C LEU A 942 -3.34 -0.19 15.77
N VAL A 943 -3.10 0.76 14.86
CA VAL A 943 -2.28 1.95 15.13
C VAL A 943 -2.86 2.75 16.30
N ALA A 944 -4.18 2.93 16.34
CA ALA A 944 -4.87 3.59 17.44
C ALA A 944 -4.68 2.85 18.78
N VAL A 945 -4.77 1.52 18.81
CA VAL A 945 -4.50 0.71 20.01
C VAL A 945 -3.07 0.92 20.52
N GLU A 946 -2.07 0.86 19.65
CA GLU A 946 -0.66 1.04 20.05
C GLU A 946 -0.36 2.50 20.46
N THR A 947 -1.06 3.48 19.86
CA THR A 947 -1.00 4.89 20.28
C THR A 947 -1.55 5.09 21.70
N TYR A 948 -2.62 4.39 22.08
CA TYR A 948 -3.14 4.38 23.46
C TYR A 948 -2.12 3.79 24.45
N LYS A 949 -1.39 2.74 24.07
CA LYS A 949 -0.31 2.18 24.89
C LYS A 949 0.82 3.20 25.09
N LEU A 950 1.15 3.98 24.06
CA LEU A 950 2.13 5.05 24.20
C LEU A 950 1.64 6.17 25.13
N GLY A 951 0.35 6.53 25.06
CA GLY A 951 -0.27 7.44 26.03
C GLY A 951 -0.13 6.93 27.47
N ALA A 952 -0.31 5.63 27.68
CA ALA A 952 -0.11 4.99 28.99
C ALA A 952 1.35 5.09 29.47
N LEU A 953 2.31 4.87 28.57
CA LEU A 953 3.74 5.02 28.85
C LEU A 953 4.07 6.46 29.27
N LYS A 954 3.57 7.45 28.54
CA LYS A 954 3.77 8.87 28.88
C LYS A 954 3.12 9.27 30.20
N ALA A 955 1.89 8.83 30.44
CA ALA A 955 1.19 9.10 31.70
C ALA A 955 1.93 8.52 32.91
N ARG A 956 2.54 7.34 32.73
CA ARG A 956 3.43 6.71 33.72
C ARG A 956 4.70 7.54 33.93
N ASP A 957 5.38 7.94 32.86
CA ASP A 957 6.65 8.68 32.95
C ASP A 957 6.48 10.09 33.51
N ALA A 958 5.31 10.70 33.33
CA ALA A 958 4.93 11.96 33.95
C ALA A 958 4.58 11.83 35.45
N ALA A 959 4.32 10.61 35.95
CA ALA A 959 4.06 10.38 37.37
C ALA A 959 5.35 10.47 38.20
N LYS A 960 5.24 10.82 39.49
CA LYS A 960 6.42 10.95 40.38
C LYS A 960 7.24 9.65 40.36
N PRO A 961 8.59 9.72 40.30
CA PRO A 961 9.43 8.55 40.26
C PRO A 961 9.20 7.68 41.50
N ALA A 962 8.59 6.51 41.28
CA ALA A 962 8.48 5.47 42.29
C ALA A 962 9.84 4.77 42.48
N PRO A 963 10.12 4.17 43.66
CA PRO A 963 11.37 3.44 43.92
C PRO A 963 11.65 2.32 42.90
N THR A 964 10.59 1.77 42.31
CA THR A 964 10.64 0.83 41.20
C THR A 964 9.62 1.32 40.16
N PRO A 965 10.04 1.80 38.98
CA PRO A 965 9.10 2.17 37.93
C PRO A 965 8.31 0.93 37.49
N ALA A 966 7.00 1.09 37.27
CA ALA A 966 6.19 0.04 36.68
C ALA A 966 6.75 -0.33 35.29
N PRO A 967 6.69 -1.61 34.87
CA PRO A 967 7.15 -2.03 33.55
C PRO A 967 6.45 -1.22 32.44
N ALA A 968 7.09 -1.09 31.27
CA ALA A 968 6.47 -0.44 30.13
C ALA A 968 5.28 -1.27 29.62
N PRO A 969 4.27 -0.64 29.00
CA PRO A 969 3.22 -1.37 28.31
C PRO A 969 3.79 -2.36 27.30
N ALA A 970 3.21 -3.55 27.21
CA ALA A 970 3.60 -4.52 26.19
C ALA A 970 3.08 -4.09 24.80
N PHE A 971 3.98 -3.50 24.01
CA PHE A 971 3.75 -3.20 22.60
C PHE A 971 3.81 -4.48 21.75
N ARG A 972 3.01 -4.52 20.68
CA ARG A 972 2.88 -5.70 19.82
C ARG A 972 3.23 -5.39 18.36
N ASN A 973 4.00 -6.27 17.74
CA ASN A 973 4.15 -6.32 16.29
C ASN A 973 3.10 -7.29 15.75
N THR A 974 2.21 -6.81 14.88
CA THR A 974 1.08 -7.60 14.36
C THR A 974 1.28 -7.88 12.87
N TYR A 975 1.07 -9.13 12.45
CA TYR A 975 1.08 -9.57 11.06
C TYR A 975 -0.19 -10.38 10.82
N ALA A 976 -1.00 -10.02 9.83
CA ALA A 976 -2.24 -10.72 9.57
C ALA A 976 -2.56 -10.84 8.09
N SER A 977 -3.35 -11.85 7.77
CA SER A 977 -4.03 -12.03 6.51
C SER A 977 -5.50 -12.29 6.81
N VAL A 978 -6.33 -11.27 6.57
CA VAL A 978 -7.77 -11.38 6.71
C VAL A 978 -8.29 -12.40 5.70
N GLY A 979 -7.74 -12.47 4.49
CA GLY A 979 -8.17 -13.46 3.49
C GLY A 979 -7.85 -14.91 3.83
N ALA A 980 -6.75 -15.15 4.57
CA ALA A 980 -6.38 -16.50 5.03
C ALA A 980 -6.97 -16.86 6.40
N ASN A 981 -7.59 -15.91 7.10
CA ASN A 981 -7.91 -16.01 8.53
C ASN A 981 -6.68 -16.33 9.39
N VAL A 982 -5.53 -15.76 9.05
CA VAL A 982 -4.27 -15.94 9.80
C VAL A 982 -3.91 -14.61 10.44
N HIS A 983 -3.52 -14.63 11.71
CA HIS A 983 -2.98 -13.46 12.38
C HIS A 983 -1.99 -13.89 13.46
N VAL A 984 -0.90 -13.13 13.56
CA VAL A 984 0.21 -13.39 14.44
C VAL A 984 0.53 -12.04 15.07
N SER A 985 0.35 -11.95 16.38
CA SER A 985 0.83 -10.80 17.13
C SER A 985 1.95 -11.28 18.03
N ALA A 986 3.14 -10.74 17.81
CA ALA A 986 4.33 -11.04 18.57
C ALA A 986 4.65 -9.87 19.49
N ALA A 987 5.38 -10.14 20.57
CA ALA A 987 6.01 -9.06 21.33
C ALA A 987 6.85 -8.20 20.38
N ALA A 988 6.82 -6.88 20.56
CA ALA A 988 7.69 -6.01 19.81
C ALA A 988 9.16 -6.44 19.96
N THR A 989 9.94 -6.26 18.90
CA THR A 989 11.34 -6.72 18.85
C THR A 989 12.10 -6.17 20.05
N ALA A 990 12.67 -7.07 20.85
CA ALA A 990 13.42 -6.67 22.04
C ALA A 990 14.59 -5.79 21.65
N LEU A 991 14.81 -4.70 22.40
CA LEU A 991 15.89 -3.76 22.14
C LEU A 991 17.27 -4.42 22.35
N PRO A 992 18.05 -4.66 21.27
CA PRO A 992 19.41 -5.14 21.45
C PRO A 992 20.24 -4.06 22.15
N CYS A 993 21.03 -4.48 23.13
CA CYS A 993 21.96 -3.60 23.82
C CYS A 993 23.36 -4.21 23.74
N THR A 994 24.30 -3.42 23.23
CA THR A 994 25.71 -3.77 23.25
C THR A 994 26.28 -3.41 24.62
N THR A 995 27.21 -4.22 25.12
CA THR A 995 27.87 -3.97 26.41
C THR A 995 29.35 -4.29 26.27
N VAL A 996 30.19 -3.30 26.53
CA VAL A 996 31.65 -3.41 26.46
C VAL A 996 32.23 -3.10 27.83
N ALA A 997 33.15 -3.95 28.29
CA ALA A 997 33.94 -3.70 29.47
C ALA A 997 35.11 -2.79 29.09
N THR A 998 35.22 -1.64 29.74
CA THR A 998 36.29 -0.66 29.51
C THR A 998 37.01 -0.36 30.81
N LYS A 999 38.16 0.32 30.74
CA LYS A 999 38.94 0.72 31.93
C LYS A 999 38.19 1.68 32.85
N THR A 1000 37.22 2.43 32.33
CA THR A 1000 36.40 3.38 33.12
C THR A 1000 35.10 2.76 33.65
N GLY A 1001 34.79 1.52 33.26
CA GLY A 1001 33.63 0.76 33.71
C GLY A 1001 32.95 -0.01 32.58
N THR A 1002 31.74 -0.51 32.85
CA THR A 1002 30.92 -1.16 31.83
C THR A 1002 30.15 -0.10 31.05
N PHE A 1003 30.43 0.02 29.75
CA PHE A 1003 29.68 0.88 28.86
C PHE A 1003 28.60 0.06 28.14
N ARG A 1004 27.33 0.45 28.30
CA ARG A 1004 26.18 -0.22 27.70
C ARG A 1004 25.35 0.81 26.95
N TRP A 1005 24.94 0.46 25.74
CA TRP A 1005 24.10 1.29 24.90
C TRP A 1005 23.22 0.45 23.99
N SER A 1006 22.26 1.12 23.38
CA SER A 1006 21.31 0.64 22.40
C SER A 1006 21.33 1.58 21.20
N VAL A 1007 20.59 1.21 20.15
CA VAL A 1007 20.43 2.04 18.95
C VAL A 1007 19.76 3.39 19.19
N TRP A 1008 19.00 3.53 20.28
CA TRP A 1008 18.34 4.79 20.65
C TRP A 1008 19.24 5.75 21.44
N ASP A 1009 20.37 5.28 21.93
CA ASP A 1009 21.23 6.10 22.78
C ASP A 1009 22.01 7.10 21.93
N VAL A 1010 22.14 8.33 22.44
CA VAL A 1010 23.01 9.37 21.91
C VAL A 1010 23.87 9.86 23.06
N ILE A 1011 25.18 9.95 22.85
CA ILE A 1011 26.11 10.42 23.87
C ILE A 1011 26.11 11.94 23.86
N ASP A 1012 25.49 12.56 24.86
CA ASP A 1012 25.59 14.01 25.06
C ASP A 1012 26.88 14.37 25.82
N LEU A 1013 27.85 14.97 25.12
CA LEU A 1013 29.08 15.48 25.73
C LEU A 1013 28.92 16.93 26.24
N GLY A 1014 27.83 17.61 25.94
CA GLY A 1014 27.50 18.95 26.45
C GLY A 1014 27.24 18.96 27.95
N GLU A 1015 26.52 17.95 28.47
CA GLU A 1015 26.25 17.77 29.91
C GLU A 1015 27.48 17.29 30.70
N CYS A 1016 28.46 16.70 30.02
CA CYS A 1016 29.70 16.17 30.61
C CYS A 1016 30.71 17.26 31.04
N GLY A 1017 30.28 18.52 31.08
CA GLY A 1017 31.13 19.64 31.48
C GLY A 1017 32.12 20.11 30.40
N VAL A 1018 32.15 19.48 29.22
CA VAL A 1018 33.03 19.86 28.09
C VAL A 1018 32.75 21.30 27.63
N ALA A 1019 31.51 21.78 27.79
CA ALA A 1019 31.11 23.16 27.51
C ALA A 1019 31.12 24.11 28.73
N LYS A 1020 31.26 23.61 29.97
CA LYS A 1020 31.12 24.43 31.21
C LYS A 1020 32.41 25.13 31.64
N GLY A 1021 33.55 24.85 31.02
CA GLY A 1021 34.85 25.44 31.37
C GLY A 1021 35.60 26.18 30.26
N ALA A 1022 35.13 26.13 29.00
CA ALA A 1022 35.87 26.68 27.88
C ALA A 1022 35.35 28.07 27.50
N GLY A 1023 36.12 29.10 27.87
CA GLY A 1023 36.13 30.39 27.17
C GLY A 1023 36.70 30.29 25.76
N ASP A 1024 37.20 29.12 25.35
CA ASP A 1024 37.75 28.81 24.04
C ASP A 1024 36.77 27.98 23.20
N ALA A 1025 36.75 28.22 21.89
CA ALA A 1025 35.86 27.53 20.97
C ALA A 1025 36.13 26.01 20.96
N LEU A 1026 35.07 25.18 21.09
CA LEU A 1026 35.14 23.72 21.08
C LEU A 1026 35.92 23.23 19.84
N THR A 1027 36.99 22.46 20.02
CA THR A 1027 37.80 21.89 18.93
C THR A 1027 37.51 20.40 18.74
N LEU A 1028 37.78 19.86 17.55
CA LEU A 1028 37.60 18.43 17.27
C LEU A 1028 38.48 17.56 18.19
N LYS A 1029 39.70 18.02 18.50
CA LYS A 1029 40.58 17.33 19.46
C LYS A 1029 39.96 17.19 20.84
N ARG A 1030 39.31 18.25 21.36
CA ARG A 1030 38.68 18.17 22.69
C ARG A 1030 37.52 17.18 22.73
N VAL A 1031 36.78 17.03 21.64
CA VAL A 1031 35.72 16.02 21.52
C VAL A 1031 36.30 14.61 21.62
N ILE A 1032 37.38 14.33 20.88
CA ILE A 1032 38.09 13.04 20.90
C ILE A 1032 38.64 12.74 22.31
N ASP A 1033 39.35 13.70 22.92
CA ASP A 1033 39.94 13.54 24.24
C ASP A 1033 38.86 13.29 25.31
N ALA A 1034 37.74 14.05 25.27
CA ALA A 1034 36.65 13.90 26.22
C ALA A 1034 35.92 12.55 26.08
N PHE A 1035 35.76 12.04 24.86
CA PHE A 1035 35.20 10.71 24.61
C PHE A 1035 36.08 9.61 25.23
N LYS A 1036 37.39 9.69 24.99
CA LYS A 1036 38.38 8.76 25.54
C LYS A 1036 38.46 8.82 27.07
N GLU A 1037 38.45 10.02 27.66
CA GLU A 1037 38.45 10.21 29.12
C GLU A 1037 37.24 9.56 29.80
N LYS A 1038 36.06 9.63 29.18
CA LYS A 1038 34.81 9.15 29.76
C LYS A 1038 34.60 7.65 29.56
N PHE A 1039 34.83 7.15 28.34
CA PHE A 1039 34.49 5.77 27.95
C PHE A 1039 35.70 4.84 27.86
N GLY A 1040 36.93 5.37 27.92
CA GLY A 1040 38.15 4.55 27.86
C GLY A 1040 38.40 3.89 26.50
N LEU A 1041 37.73 4.34 25.43
CA LEU A 1041 37.86 3.85 24.05
C LEU A 1041 38.74 4.78 23.21
N GLU A 1042 39.57 4.22 22.33
CA GLU A 1042 40.42 4.98 21.40
C GLU A 1042 39.62 5.35 20.15
N VAL A 1043 39.59 6.62 19.76
CA VAL A 1043 38.84 7.07 18.58
C VAL A 1043 39.66 6.83 17.30
N GLY A 1044 39.19 5.94 16.44
CA GLY A 1044 39.76 5.65 15.13
C GLY A 1044 39.28 6.62 14.05
N ALA A 1045 38.01 7.04 14.08
CA ALA A 1045 37.43 7.95 13.08
C ALA A 1045 36.29 8.82 13.64
N VAL A 1046 36.13 10.02 13.07
CA VAL A 1046 34.99 10.93 13.33
C VAL A 1046 34.44 11.46 12.02
N SER A 1047 33.12 11.37 11.83
CA SER A 1047 32.42 11.85 10.63
C SER A 1047 31.14 12.61 10.95
N ILE A 1048 30.65 13.37 9.96
CA ILE A 1048 29.31 13.97 9.95
C ILE A 1048 28.61 13.60 8.65
N GLY A 1049 27.62 12.69 8.75
CA GLY A 1049 27.04 12.04 7.58
C GLY A 1049 28.13 11.42 6.68
N PRO A 1050 28.13 11.67 5.35
CA PRO A 1050 29.15 11.13 4.45
C PRO A 1050 30.51 11.85 4.52
N SER A 1051 30.65 12.91 5.33
CA SER A 1051 31.87 13.73 5.40
C SER A 1051 32.78 13.28 6.54
N LEU A 1052 33.97 12.78 6.20
CA LEU A 1052 34.98 12.34 7.17
C LEU A 1052 35.76 13.53 7.73
N LEU A 1053 35.69 13.76 9.04
CA LEU A 1053 36.36 14.87 9.73
C LEU A 1053 37.76 14.48 10.20
N TYR A 1054 37.89 13.27 10.75
CA TYR A 1054 39.13 12.70 11.28
C TYR A 1054 39.16 11.19 11.02
N ALA A 1055 40.34 10.65 10.71
CA ALA A 1055 40.65 9.24 10.85
C ALA A 1055 42.15 9.07 11.18
N ASP A 1056 42.49 8.04 11.93
CA ASP A 1056 43.85 7.71 12.39
C ASP A 1056 44.86 7.47 11.24
N PHE A 1057 44.40 6.95 10.10
CA PHE A 1057 45.19 6.75 8.89
C PHE A 1057 45.37 8.02 8.04
N MET A 1058 44.72 9.13 8.39
CA MET A 1058 44.93 10.40 7.68
C MET A 1058 46.33 10.96 7.93
N ASN A 1059 46.90 11.63 6.93
CA ASN A 1059 48.23 12.23 7.05
C ASN A 1059 48.30 13.22 8.23
N PRO A 1060 49.13 12.97 9.27
CA PRO A 1060 49.19 13.77 10.49
C PRO A 1060 49.43 15.27 10.25
N ALA A 1061 50.18 15.61 9.20
CA ALA A 1061 50.47 17.00 8.83
C ALA A 1061 49.24 17.75 8.30
N LYS A 1062 48.30 17.05 7.65
CA LYS A 1062 47.04 17.63 7.14
C LYS A 1062 45.94 17.64 8.20
N THR A 1063 45.96 16.69 9.13
CA THR A 1063 44.93 16.52 10.16
C THR A 1063 45.17 17.40 11.39
N LYS A 1064 46.42 17.75 11.70
CA LYS A 1064 46.78 18.59 12.86
C LYS A 1064 46.07 19.94 12.85
N ASP A 1065 45.99 20.59 11.70
CA ASP A 1065 45.28 21.87 11.53
C ASP A 1065 43.77 21.72 11.84
N LYS A 1066 43.12 20.69 11.31
CA LYS A 1066 41.69 20.41 11.56
C LYS A 1066 41.38 20.07 13.01
N LEU A 1067 42.30 19.39 13.71
CA LEU A 1067 42.13 18.99 15.12
C LEU A 1067 42.18 20.18 16.09
N GLU A 1068 43.04 21.16 15.81
CA GLU A 1068 43.27 22.32 16.67
C GLU A 1068 42.33 23.50 16.34
N ARG A 1069 41.71 23.52 15.16
CA ARG A 1069 40.73 24.53 14.75
C ARG A 1069 39.40 24.42 15.50
N PRO A 1070 38.69 25.55 15.72
CA PRO A 1070 37.32 25.54 16.21
C PRO A 1070 36.41 24.68 15.33
N LEU A 1071 35.59 23.83 15.96
CA LEU A 1071 34.67 22.94 15.27
C LEU A 1071 33.66 23.73 14.41
N VAL A 1072 33.25 24.94 14.83
CA VAL A 1072 32.43 25.86 14.01
C VAL A 1072 33.05 26.12 12.64
N ASP A 1073 34.34 26.41 12.61
CA ASP A 1073 35.03 26.82 11.39
C ASP A 1073 35.18 25.62 10.44
N VAL A 1074 35.47 24.45 11.01
CA VAL A 1074 35.54 23.18 10.26
C VAL A 1074 34.18 22.84 9.65
N LEU A 1075 33.09 22.97 10.42
CA LEU A 1075 31.72 22.69 9.94
C LEU A 1075 31.23 23.70 8.91
N THR A 1076 31.65 24.97 9.05
CA THR A 1076 31.32 26.04 8.10
C THR A 1076 32.04 25.83 6.77
N GLU A 1077 33.31 25.41 6.79
CA GLU A 1077 34.11 25.13 5.59
C GLU A 1077 33.49 24.00 4.74
N ILE A 1078 32.99 22.96 5.38
CA ILE A 1078 32.35 21.82 4.69
C ILE A 1078 30.85 22.07 4.37
N GLY A 1079 30.31 23.24 4.73
CA GLY A 1079 28.90 23.58 4.48
C GLY A 1079 27.89 22.73 5.26
N LYS A 1080 28.28 22.16 6.42
CA LYS A 1080 27.45 21.29 7.26
C LYS A 1080 27.15 21.90 8.64
N MET A 1081 27.15 23.24 8.76
CA MET A 1081 26.81 23.92 9.99
C MET A 1081 25.28 23.94 10.20
N PRO A 1082 24.74 23.40 11.29
CA PRO A 1082 23.30 23.38 11.54
C PRO A 1082 22.74 24.78 11.91
N PRO A 1083 21.41 25.01 11.73
CA PRO A 1083 20.75 26.24 12.16
C PRO A 1083 20.85 26.44 13.68
N ALA A 1084 20.90 27.70 14.12
CA ALA A 1084 20.99 28.06 15.53
C ALA A 1084 19.65 27.89 16.24
N GLU A 1085 19.65 27.47 17.51
CA GLU A 1085 18.44 27.52 18.34
C GLU A 1085 18.13 28.97 18.74
N GLU A 1086 16.91 29.45 18.46
CA GLU A 1086 16.40 30.73 18.97
C GLU A 1086 16.16 30.61 20.48
N GLY A 1087 17.19 30.94 21.27
CA GLY A 1087 17.06 31.09 22.71
C GLY A 1087 16.11 32.24 23.02
N GLY A 1088 15.01 31.95 23.70
CA GLY A 1088 14.10 32.97 24.22
C GLY A 1088 14.82 33.98 25.11
N GLY A 1089 14.78 35.26 24.73
CA GLY A 1089 14.99 36.42 25.59
C GLY A 1089 16.43 36.94 25.72
N GLY A 1090 16.71 38.06 25.03
CA GLY A 1090 17.79 39.01 25.36
C GLY A 1090 18.73 39.34 24.20
N GLU A 1091 18.76 40.61 23.78
CA GLU A 1091 19.80 41.14 22.89
C GLU A 1091 21.20 40.84 23.47
N GLY A 1092 21.96 39.95 22.81
CA GLY A 1092 23.35 39.64 23.17
C GLY A 1092 23.67 38.16 23.48
N ALA A 1093 22.69 37.24 23.47
CA ALA A 1093 22.98 35.81 23.67
C ALA A 1093 23.61 35.17 22.41
N ALA A 1094 24.76 34.51 22.58
CA ALA A 1094 25.41 33.76 21.49
C ALA A 1094 24.53 32.57 21.08
N ALA A 1095 24.17 32.50 19.80
CA ALA A 1095 23.44 31.38 19.20
C ALA A 1095 24.20 30.06 19.40
N VAL A 1096 23.57 29.07 20.03
CA VAL A 1096 24.13 27.72 20.21
C VAL A 1096 23.50 26.79 19.18
N ALA A 1097 24.30 25.91 18.57
CA ALA A 1097 23.85 24.88 17.65
C ALA A 1097 24.30 23.51 18.16
N ALA A 1098 23.40 22.53 18.16
CA ALA A 1098 23.74 21.14 18.46
C ALA A 1098 24.23 20.45 17.19
N VAL A 1099 25.33 19.69 17.30
CA VAL A 1099 25.95 18.93 16.21
C VAL A 1099 26.05 17.47 16.63
N GLN A 1100 25.64 16.57 15.74
CA GLN A 1100 25.74 15.13 15.93
C GLN A 1100 26.91 14.58 15.09
N LEU A 1101 27.79 13.82 15.72
CA LEU A 1101 29.01 13.26 15.14
C LEU A 1101 28.98 11.73 15.29
N SER A 1102 29.32 11.01 14.23
CA SER A 1102 29.51 9.56 14.30
C SER A 1102 30.96 9.24 14.61
N ILE A 1103 31.21 8.35 15.58
CA ILE A 1103 32.55 8.00 16.06
C ILE A 1103 32.79 6.50 15.89
N GLY A 1104 33.86 6.14 15.18
CA GLY A 1104 34.44 4.80 15.19
C GLY A 1104 35.52 4.71 16.26
N ALA A 1105 35.50 3.66 17.08
CA ALA A 1105 36.44 3.51 18.20
C ALA A 1105 36.86 2.06 18.42
N CYS A 1106 38.06 1.88 18.97
CA CYS A 1106 38.63 0.58 19.34
C CYS A 1106 38.73 0.44 20.86
N ASP A 1107 38.72 -0.79 21.33
CA ASP A 1107 38.94 -1.11 22.74
C ASP A 1107 40.44 -1.15 23.11
N GLU A 1108 40.76 -1.65 24.31
CA GLU A 1108 42.13 -1.73 24.78
C GLU A 1108 43.00 -2.79 24.08
N ASN A 1109 42.39 -3.72 23.34
CA ASN A 1109 43.05 -4.77 22.57
C ASN A 1109 43.23 -4.38 21.09
N ASP A 1110 42.86 -3.15 20.72
CA ASP A 1110 42.82 -2.67 19.34
C ASP A 1110 41.74 -3.38 18.49
N ASP A 1111 40.73 -3.95 19.15
CA ASP A 1111 39.56 -4.52 18.48
C ASP A 1111 38.50 -3.43 18.26
N ASP A 1112 37.93 -3.39 17.06
CA ASP A 1112 36.88 -2.44 16.69
C ASP A 1112 35.63 -2.66 17.55
N VAL A 1113 35.13 -1.57 18.16
CA VAL A 1113 33.87 -1.58 18.89
C VAL A 1113 32.74 -1.23 17.92
N GLU A 1114 31.98 -2.22 17.49
CA GLU A 1114 30.88 -2.01 16.55
C GLU A 1114 29.71 -1.23 17.18
N GLY A 1115 29.14 -0.31 16.40
CA GLY A 1115 27.88 0.34 16.70
C GLY A 1115 27.90 1.35 17.84
N VAL A 1116 29.04 2.00 18.11
CA VAL A 1116 29.15 3.09 19.09
C VAL A 1116 28.08 4.18 18.82
N PRO A 1117 27.34 4.66 19.84
CA PRO A 1117 26.33 5.70 19.66
C PRO A 1117 26.88 6.98 19.06
N ASP A 1118 26.03 7.70 18.33
CA ASP A 1118 26.35 9.05 17.88
C ASP A 1118 26.59 9.99 19.07
N VAL A 1119 27.50 10.94 18.87
CA VAL A 1119 27.93 11.91 19.88
C VAL A 1119 27.36 13.28 19.57
N ARG A 1120 26.56 13.80 20.50
CA ARG A 1120 26.01 15.16 20.44
C ARG A 1120 26.93 16.15 21.16
N VAL A 1121 27.27 17.24 20.48
CA VAL A 1121 28.06 18.35 21.01
C VAL A 1121 27.37 19.69 20.76
N LEU A 1122 27.54 20.64 21.68
CA LEU A 1122 27.01 22.01 21.54
C LEU A 1122 28.10 22.96 21.09
N VAL A 1123 27.82 23.75 20.05
CA VAL A 1123 28.77 24.67 19.43
C VAL A 1123 28.20 26.09 19.41
N ARG A 1124 28.99 27.08 19.85
CA ARG A 1124 28.58 28.50 19.90
C ARG A 1124 28.93 29.23 18.61
N ARG A 1125 27.94 29.90 18.01
CA ARG A 1125 28.13 30.78 16.85
C ARG A 1125 28.44 32.20 17.31
N SER A 1126 29.55 32.76 16.86
CA SER A 1126 29.84 34.19 17.01
C SER A 1126 28.93 34.98 16.07
N VAL A 1127 28.04 35.82 16.59
CA VAL A 1127 27.30 36.81 15.79
C VAL A 1127 28.28 37.92 15.40
N ARG A 1128 28.97 37.78 14.26
CA ARG A 1128 29.68 38.92 13.65
C ARG A 1128 28.71 39.63 12.71
N ASN A 1129 28.57 40.95 12.90
CA ASN A 1129 27.78 41.87 12.09
C ASN A 1129 27.85 41.54 10.58
N SER A 1130 26.74 41.06 10.01
CA SER A 1130 26.51 41.13 8.57
C SER A 1130 25.99 42.54 8.24
N PRO A 1131 26.63 43.31 7.34
CA PRO A 1131 26.10 44.59 6.90
C PRO A 1131 25.13 44.34 5.75
N LEU A 1132 23.91 43.88 6.05
CA LEU A 1132 22.80 43.89 5.10
C LEU A 1132 21.49 43.84 5.91
N SER A 1133 21.09 45.00 6.42
CA SER A 1133 19.74 45.23 6.91
C SER A 1133 18.77 45.21 5.73
N LEU A 1134 17.98 44.16 5.60
CA LEU A 1134 16.70 44.25 4.88
C LEU A 1134 15.69 44.92 5.83
N PRO A 1135 14.89 45.88 5.35
CA PRO A 1135 13.99 46.65 6.21
C PRO A 1135 12.85 45.77 6.73
N ALA A 1136 12.63 45.85 8.04
CA ALA A 1136 11.49 45.26 8.72
C ALA A 1136 10.17 45.70 8.07
N ARG A 1137 9.50 44.78 7.39
CA ARG A 1137 8.04 44.88 7.18
C ARG A 1137 7.36 44.23 8.36
N SER A 1138 6.67 45.07 9.12
CA SER A 1138 5.82 44.74 10.26
C SER A 1138 4.80 43.63 9.90
N PHE A 1139 4.92 42.46 10.53
CA PHE A 1139 3.77 41.58 10.77
C PHE A 1139 3.23 41.88 12.16
N ALA A 1140 2.48 42.96 12.25
CA ALA A 1140 1.56 43.23 13.34
C ALA A 1140 0.20 43.49 12.72
N ALA A 1141 -0.61 42.43 12.62
CA ALA A 1141 -2.09 42.42 12.62
C ALA A 1141 -2.61 41.19 11.88
N ALA A 1142 -3.07 40.18 12.64
CA ALA A 1142 -4.31 39.42 12.35
C ALA A 1142 -4.55 38.36 13.45
N ALA A 1143 -4.72 38.82 14.69
CA ALA A 1143 -5.50 38.10 15.69
C ALA A 1143 -6.78 38.92 15.91
N ALA A 1144 -7.78 38.70 15.05
CA ALA A 1144 -9.20 39.08 15.26
C ALA A 1144 -10.01 38.78 13.99
N ALA A 1145 -10.64 37.61 13.95
CA ALA A 1145 -11.99 37.42 13.43
C ALA A 1145 -12.43 35.97 13.65
N ALA A 1146 -12.96 35.71 14.85
CA ALA A 1146 -14.04 34.75 14.97
C ALA A 1146 -15.28 35.37 14.33
N ASN A 1147 -15.88 34.70 13.33
CA ASN A 1147 -17.30 34.34 13.34
C ASN A 1147 -17.71 33.54 12.08
N PRO A 1148 -18.76 32.71 12.21
CA PRO A 1148 -19.11 31.60 11.31
C PRO A 1148 -19.86 32.10 10.06
N PRO A 1149 -19.75 31.38 8.94
CA PRO A 1149 -20.76 30.37 8.56
C PRO A 1149 -20.20 29.09 7.91
#